data_AF-A0A3Q3JHY0-F1
#
_entry.id   AF-A0A3Q3JHY0-F1
#
_cell.length_a   1.000
_cell.length_b   1.000
_cell.length_c   1.000
_cell.angle_alpha   90.00
_cell.angle_beta   90.00
_cell.angle_gamma   90.00
#
_symmetry.space_group_name_H-M   'P 1'
#
loop_
_entity.id
_entity.type
_entity.pdbx_description
1 polymer ?
#
loop_
_entity_poly.entity_id
_entity_poly.type
_entity_poly.pdbx_seq_one_letter_code
_entity_poly.pdbx_strand_id
1 'polypeptide(L)'
;MGCGASVATNTQGRRVETDELVKSPSPALTMKAAVLIQRWYRRYMARLEMRRRYTWNIFQSIEYAREQDQLQLSSFFTFMLDNFTQLNGNGPDLISQLLDPVVDPWLDRETCYSLIPVPETYTGPRLSFPLSVADTNALLSAFKEQQTLHAKYVLQLLYETKKLLKQMPNIIHLSTSYTKEITICGDLHGRFDDLLLIFYKNGLPSAETPYVFNGDFVDRGKKSTEVVILLFAYLLLYPDYMHLNRGNHEDHIMNLRYGFTKEVMQKYKTHGREILQLFQDIFSLLPIATVIDGKILIVHGGISDQTDLDFLSCIERYKVKSALRFPRCSLEQVDIGHSCREAKRMRSTDSLPSSSQSNSKNQRTPSQRKRRCGLSQHDRAASSSSSSSSSSSSLRSPRTPSCLSSHPCPTSPSMPDAGNILQVPFLDSLSSVPLPSAPQREREWRQIVDILWSDPKPQEGCSPNTFRGGGCYFGPDVTQRLLLRHGLQLLIRSHECKQEGYELCHGGQVITIFSASNYYEEGSNRGAYIKLGRELVPRFYQYQVSRTTRKLTLTQRVRAAEGSALRALKEKLFAHRSELMAGFQQYDRNNTGSMSVSEWAQVMESVLRLDLPWRTLRPHLTRLAPDGGVDYPSCFQDMGPGSHLSQVTPNLAETLFRYRTDIEIIFNIIDKDHSGLISIEEFRHTWRLFSAHLGVNIDDRAINDLARSIDFNKDGSIDFTEFLEAFRVVHKLDNKDQQLNGKMDGEKYS
;
A
#
# COMPACT_ATOMS: atom_id res chain seq x y z
N MET A 1 43.40 13.21 -5.01
CA MET A 1 44.28 13.89 -4.04
C MET A 1 43.79 13.51 -2.65
N GLY A 2 44.59 12.94 -1.76
CA GLY A 2 45.96 12.45 -1.90
C GLY A 2 46.69 12.49 -0.56
N CYS A 3 46.95 11.33 0.04
CA CYS A 3 47.75 11.22 1.26
C CYS A 3 49.14 10.70 0.89
N GLY A 4 50.19 11.42 1.28
CA GLY A 4 51.57 11.04 1.00
C GLY A 4 52.12 10.02 2.00
N ALA A 5 53.04 9.18 1.54
CA ALA A 5 53.95 8.46 2.41
C ALA A 5 55.21 9.33 2.64
N SER A 6 55.60 9.51 3.89
CA SER A 6 56.75 10.33 4.27
C SER A 6 58.07 9.62 3.95
N VAL A 7 58.95 10.27 3.20
CA VAL A 7 60.38 9.91 3.12
C VAL A 7 61.16 11.19 3.38
N ALA A 8 62.04 11.17 4.39
CA ALA A 8 62.87 12.31 4.75
C ALA A 8 64.21 12.27 4.00
N THR A 9 64.61 13.40 3.42
CA THR A 9 65.94 13.60 2.84
C THR A 9 66.47 14.98 3.21
N ASN A 10 67.72 15.06 3.63
CA ASN A 10 68.34 16.27 4.18
C ASN A 10 68.27 17.48 3.24
N THR A 11 67.96 18.65 3.82
CA THR A 11 68.25 19.94 3.20
C THR A 11 69.74 20.27 3.31
N GLN A 12 70.49 20.04 2.24
CA GLN A 12 71.72 20.78 1.97
C GLN A 12 71.52 21.61 0.71
N GLY A 13 71.70 22.93 0.83
CA GLY A 13 71.32 23.88 -0.20
C GLY A 13 72.34 23.96 -1.34
N ARG A 14 71.85 23.98 -2.58
CA ARG A 14 72.58 24.53 -3.72
C ARG A 14 71.61 25.25 -4.64
N ARG A 15 71.71 26.58 -4.74
CA ARG A 15 71.13 27.30 -5.88
C ARG A 15 71.89 26.86 -7.12
N VAL A 16 71.16 26.36 -8.11
CA VAL A 16 71.63 26.24 -9.49
C VAL A 16 70.51 26.79 -10.35
N GLU A 17 70.81 27.84 -11.10
CA GLU A 17 69.88 28.38 -12.09
C GLU A 17 69.90 27.45 -13.30
N THR A 18 68.77 26.83 -13.60
CA THR A 18 68.53 26.14 -14.88
C THR A 18 67.19 26.62 -15.41
N ASP A 19 67.26 27.32 -16.55
CA ASP A 19 66.11 27.88 -17.26
C ASP A 19 65.35 26.76 -18.00
N GLU A 20 64.67 25.90 -17.24
CA GLU A 20 63.75 24.92 -17.83
C GLU A 20 62.48 25.61 -18.31
N LEU A 21 62.44 25.93 -19.61
CA LEU A 21 61.18 26.21 -20.31
C LEU A 21 60.16 25.13 -19.94
N VAL A 22 59.04 25.56 -19.36
CA VAL A 22 57.88 24.70 -19.08
C VAL A 22 57.27 24.25 -20.42
N LYS A 23 57.85 23.20 -21.01
CA LYS A 23 57.41 22.61 -22.27
C LYS A 23 55.96 22.19 -22.13
N SER A 24 55.07 22.90 -22.83
CA SER A 24 53.66 22.54 -22.92
C SER A 24 53.54 21.06 -23.32
N PRO A 25 52.77 20.24 -22.59
CA PRO A 25 52.71 18.80 -22.83
C PRO A 25 52.28 18.55 -24.28
N SER A 26 53.06 17.73 -24.99
CA SER A 26 52.90 17.56 -26.44
C SER A 26 51.45 17.20 -26.81
N PRO A 27 50.91 17.63 -27.96
CA PRO A 27 49.51 17.39 -28.31
C PRO A 27 49.10 15.91 -28.19
N ALA A 28 50.01 14.99 -28.51
CA ALA A 28 49.81 13.54 -28.33
C ALA A 28 49.75 13.10 -26.85
N LEU A 29 50.56 13.68 -25.97
CA LEU A 29 50.50 13.41 -24.52
C LEU A 29 49.22 13.98 -23.90
N THR A 30 48.87 15.21 -24.26
CA THR A 30 47.64 15.90 -23.83
C THR A 30 46.39 15.14 -24.29
N MET A 31 46.37 14.65 -25.54
CA MET A 31 45.28 13.82 -26.06
C MET A 31 45.18 12.47 -25.34
N LYS A 32 46.30 11.80 -25.06
CA LYS A 32 46.33 10.56 -24.26
C LYS A 32 45.78 10.79 -22.85
N ALA A 33 46.18 11.88 -22.19
CA ALA A 33 45.67 12.26 -20.87
C ALA A 33 44.15 12.53 -20.91
N ALA A 34 43.67 13.30 -21.88
CA ALA A 34 42.24 13.58 -22.06
C ALA A 34 41.41 12.30 -22.26
N VAL A 35 41.88 11.36 -23.10
CA VAL A 35 41.21 10.06 -23.31
C VAL A 35 41.19 9.21 -22.04
N LEU A 36 42.27 9.20 -21.25
CA LEU A 36 42.30 8.50 -19.95
C LEU A 36 41.33 9.12 -18.93
N ILE A 37 41.28 10.46 -18.85
CA ILE A 37 40.34 11.19 -17.98
C ILE A 37 38.89 10.91 -18.40
N GLN A 38 38.58 10.97 -19.70
CA GLN A 38 37.23 10.63 -20.21
C GLN A 38 36.87 9.17 -19.93
N ARG A 39 37.78 8.21 -20.12
CA ARG A 39 37.55 6.78 -19.84
C ARG A 39 37.34 6.53 -18.34
N TRP A 40 38.09 7.22 -17.48
CA TRP A 40 37.89 7.19 -16.03
C TRP A 40 36.54 7.80 -15.65
N TYR A 41 36.20 8.98 -16.17
CA TYR A 41 34.95 9.68 -15.87
C TYR A 41 33.71 8.88 -16.30
N ARG A 42 33.70 8.32 -17.52
CA ARG A 42 32.62 7.43 -17.99
C ARG A 42 32.45 6.21 -17.07
N ARG A 43 33.56 5.58 -16.64
CA ARG A 43 33.53 4.46 -15.67
C ARG A 43 33.07 4.89 -14.27
N TYR A 44 33.43 6.09 -13.84
CA TYR A 44 33.02 6.66 -12.55
C TYR A 44 31.52 6.96 -12.53
N MET A 45 31.00 7.62 -13.56
CA MET A 45 29.57 7.90 -13.72
C MET A 45 28.75 6.62 -13.85
N ALA A 46 29.20 5.63 -14.65
CA ALA A 46 28.52 4.34 -14.74
C ALA A 46 28.45 3.59 -13.40
N ARG A 47 29.49 3.69 -12.55
CA ARG A 47 29.48 3.14 -11.19
C ARG A 47 28.55 3.90 -10.24
N LEU A 48 28.51 5.23 -10.31
CA LEU A 48 27.54 6.03 -9.55
C LEU A 48 26.10 5.70 -9.93
N GLU A 49 25.83 5.57 -11.23
CA GLU A 49 24.50 5.26 -11.76
C GLU A 49 24.07 3.83 -11.40
N MET A 50 24.98 2.84 -11.48
CA MET A 50 24.73 1.48 -10.97
C MET A 50 24.33 1.48 -9.49
N ARG A 51 25.05 2.25 -8.66
CA ARG A 51 24.76 2.38 -7.21
C ARG A 51 23.42 3.07 -6.97
N ARG A 52 23.13 4.14 -7.72
CA ARG A 52 21.83 4.85 -7.71
C ARG A 52 20.68 3.90 -8.03
N ARG A 53 20.83 3.03 -9.04
CA ARG A 53 19.82 2.05 -9.46
C ARG A 53 19.60 0.94 -8.44
N TYR A 54 20.63 0.23 -7.96
CA TYR A 54 20.36 -0.82 -6.97
C TYR A 54 19.84 -0.24 -5.64
N THR A 55 20.27 0.96 -5.26
CA THR A 55 19.73 1.68 -4.09
C THR A 55 18.25 1.96 -4.24
N TRP A 56 17.84 2.36 -5.45
CA TRP A 56 16.44 2.56 -5.81
C TRP A 56 15.62 1.27 -5.68
N ASN A 57 16.07 0.19 -6.34
CA ASN A 57 15.40 -1.11 -6.28
C ASN A 57 15.26 -1.60 -4.83
N ILE A 58 16.29 -1.48 -3.98
CA ILE A 58 16.19 -1.88 -2.56
C ILE A 58 15.03 -1.16 -1.85
N PHE A 59 14.90 0.16 -2.01
CA PHE A 59 13.80 0.88 -1.41
C PHE A 59 12.44 0.45 -1.97
N GLN A 60 12.32 0.34 -3.30
CA GLN A 60 11.06 -0.02 -3.97
C GLN A 60 10.60 -1.44 -3.62
N SER A 61 11.49 -2.44 -3.65
CA SER A 61 11.15 -3.83 -3.29
C SER A 61 10.79 -3.99 -1.82
N ILE A 62 11.48 -3.28 -0.90
CA ILE A 62 11.12 -3.29 0.53
C ILE A 62 9.76 -2.61 0.77
N GLU A 63 9.44 -1.57 -0.01
CA GLU A 63 8.16 -0.86 0.10
C GLU A 63 6.99 -1.73 -0.35
N TYR A 64 7.07 -2.30 -1.55
CA TYR A 64 6.03 -3.18 -2.09
C TYR A 64 5.84 -4.42 -1.20
N ALA A 65 6.93 -5.04 -0.73
CA ALA A 65 6.84 -6.16 0.21
C ALA A 65 6.08 -5.79 1.50
N ARG A 66 6.22 -4.57 2.02
CA ARG A 66 5.47 -4.11 3.20
C ARG A 66 3.98 -3.90 2.93
N GLU A 67 3.60 -3.51 1.71
CA GLU A 67 2.20 -3.38 1.27
C GLU A 67 1.55 -4.75 1.06
N GLN A 68 2.28 -5.69 0.45
CA GLN A 68 1.90 -7.09 0.32
C GLN A 68 1.75 -7.78 1.68
N ASP A 69 2.70 -7.56 2.60
CA ASP A 69 2.63 -8.02 3.99
C ASP A 69 1.34 -7.47 4.66
N GLN A 70 0.98 -6.19 4.42
CA GLN A 70 -0.25 -5.59 4.97
C GLN A 70 -1.53 -6.16 4.37
N LEU A 71 -1.59 -6.52 3.08
CA LEU A 71 -2.80 -7.12 2.50
C LEU A 71 -2.99 -8.60 2.86
N GLN A 72 -1.90 -9.33 3.12
CA GLN A 72 -2.01 -10.68 3.70
C GLN A 72 -2.42 -10.62 5.17
N LEU A 73 -1.81 -9.71 5.94
CA LEU A 73 -2.16 -9.49 7.34
C LEU A 73 -3.55 -8.88 7.52
N SER A 74 -4.04 -8.07 6.57
CA SER A 74 -5.41 -7.56 6.60
C SER A 74 -6.46 -8.64 6.37
N SER A 75 -6.12 -9.80 5.78
CA SER A 75 -7.01 -10.96 5.73
C SER A 75 -7.19 -11.57 7.13
N PHE A 76 -6.08 -11.77 7.85
CA PHE A 76 -6.08 -12.24 9.25
C PHE A 76 -6.78 -11.24 10.19
N PHE A 77 -6.45 -9.95 10.11
CA PHE A 77 -7.16 -8.92 10.86
C PHE A 77 -8.63 -8.87 10.46
N THR A 78 -8.98 -8.88 9.17
CA THR A 78 -10.39 -8.89 8.73
C THR A 78 -11.12 -10.07 9.35
N PHE A 79 -10.54 -11.29 9.38
CA PHE A 79 -11.17 -12.41 10.07
C PHE A 79 -11.44 -12.12 11.55
N MET A 80 -10.42 -11.65 12.29
CA MET A 80 -10.54 -11.33 13.72
C MET A 80 -11.63 -10.27 13.97
N LEU A 81 -11.64 -9.20 13.17
CA LEU A 81 -12.63 -8.12 13.18
C LEU A 81 -14.03 -8.60 12.78
N ASP A 82 -14.13 -9.54 11.84
CA ASP A 82 -15.35 -10.10 11.28
C ASP A 82 -16.09 -11.05 12.25
N ASN A 83 -15.35 -11.70 13.15
CA ASN A 83 -15.91 -12.66 14.11
C ASN A 83 -16.19 -12.02 15.48
N PHE A 84 -15.52 -10.90 15.78
CA PHE A 84 -15.87 -9.97 16.87
C PHE A 84 -17.37 -9.60 16.88
N THR A 85 -18.02 -9.52 15.71
CA THR A 85 -19.42 -9.09 15.58
C THR A 85 -20.46 -10.17 15.86
N GLN A 86 -20.12 -11.46 15.82
CA GLN A 86 -21.12 -12.53 15.84
C GLN A 86 -21.51 -13.01 17.25
N LEU A 87 -20.69 -12.74 18.27
CA LEU A 87 -20.95 -13.15 19.66
C LEU A 87 -21.79 -12.14 20.44
N ASN A 88 -21.76 -10.85 20.06
CA ASN A 88 -22.66 -9.83 20.58
C ASN A 88 -23.76 -9.55 19.53
N GLY A 89 -24.90 -10.22 19.67
CA GLY A 89 -26.04 -10.04 18.77
C GLY A 89 -26.41 -8.56 18.63
N ASN A 90 -26.46 -8.08 17.39
CA ASN A 90 -26.74 -6.69 16.99
C ASN A 90 -25.62 -5.65 17.30
N GLY A 91 -24.34 -6.05 17.33
CA GLY A 91 -23.20 -5.13 17.41
C GLY A 91 -22.51 -4.82 16.06
N PRO A 92 -21.99 -3.58 15.82
CA PRO A 92 -21.23 -3.23 14.62
C PRO A 92 -19.79 -3.77 14.62
N ASP A 93 -19.11 -3.73 13.46
CA ASP A 93 -17.71 -4.18 13.24
C ASP A 93 -16.73 -3.64 14.29
N LEU A 94 -15.68 -4.41 14.68
CA LEU A 94 -14.70 -3.94 15.68
C LEU A 94 -13.99 -2.63 15.26
N ILE A 95 -13.75 -2.39 13.97
CA ILE A 95 -13.22 -1.09 13.53
C ILE A 95 -14.21 0.04 13.88
N SER A 96 -15.51 -0.18 13.67
CA SER A 96 -16.59 0.67 14.18
C SER A 96 -16.88 0.50 15.69
N GLN A 97 -15.99 -0.11 16.47
CA GLN A 97 -15.98 -0.02 17.95
C GLN A 97 -14.66 0.56 18.49
N LEU A 98 -13.61 0.58 17.68
CA LEU A 98 -12.39 1.36 17.89
C LEU A 98 -12.58 2.84 17.53
N LEU A 99 -13.46 3.14 16.55
CA LEU A 99 -13.64 4.46 15.98
C LEU A 99 -15.07 5.03 16.11
N ASP A 100 -16.13 4.23 16.04
CA ASP A 100 -17.48 4.65 16.49
C ASP A 100 -17.72 4.27 17.96
N PRO A 101 -18.27 5.17 18.79
CA PRO A 101 -18.80 4.81 20.11
C PRO A 101 -20.17 4.15 19.97
N VAL A 102 -20.59 3.40 21.00
CA VAL A 102 -21.93 2.77 21.07
C VAL A 102 -23.00 3.83 21.39
N VAL A 103 -23.40 4.59 20.37
CA VAL A 103 -24.48 5.60 20.42
C VAL A 103 -25.26 5.59 19.10
N ASP A 104 -26.57 5.89 19.18
CA ASP A 104 -27.56 5.80 18.11
C ASP A 104 -27.15 6.42 16.74
N PRO A 105 -27.46 5.79 15.58
CA PRO A 105 -27.12 6.32 14.25
C PRO A 105 -27.80 7.65 13.83
N TRP A 106 -28.66 8.22 14.69
CA TRP A 106 -29.52 9.37 14.38
C TRP A 106 -29.39 10.56 15.33
N LEU A 107 -28.37 10.59 16.22
CA LEU A 107 -28.09 11.78 17.04
C LEU A 107 -27.03 12.68 16.37
N ASP A 108 -27.38 13.96 16.15
CA ASP A 108 -26.58 14.85 15.31
C ASP A 108 -25.22 15.22 15.93
N ARG A 109 -24.13 14.67 15.35
CA ARG A 109 -22.74 15.04 15.69
C ARG A 109 -22.41 16.52 15.36
N GLU A 110 -23.26 17.21 14.61
CA GLU A 110 -23.20 18.67 14.38
C GLU A 110 -23.17 19.46 15.71
N THR A 111 -23.77 18.89 16.77
CA THR A 111 -23.87 19.51 18.10
C THR A 111 -22.65 19.29 19.01
N CYS A 112 -21.70 18.41 18.67
CA CYS A 112 -20.76 17.87 19.66
C CYS A 112 -19.49 18.74 19.87
N TYR A 113 -18.83 19.19 18.80
CA TYR A 113 -17.59 19.97 18.92
C TYR A 113 -17.81 21.38 19.49
N SER A 114 -19.04 21.90 19.44
CA SER A 114 -19.41 23.19 20.03
C SER A 114 -19.16 23.24 21.55
N LEU A 115 -19.36 22.11 22.24
CA LEU A 115 -19.21 21.93 23.68
C LEU A 115 -17.74 21.82 24.14
N ILE A 116 -16.81 21.53 23.23
CA ILE A 116 -15.38 21.41 23.57
C ILE A 116 -14.87 22.80 24.03
N PRO A 117 -14.36 22.93 25.27
CA PRO A 117 -13.79 24.20 25.73
C PRO A 117 -12.46 24.45 25.03
N VAL A 118 -12.18 25.71 24.67
CA VAL A 118 -10.87 26.13 24.16
C VAL A 118 -10.21 26.96 25.26
N PRO A 119 -9.10 26.52 25.87
CA PRO A 119 -8.44 27.27 26.93
C PRO A 119 -8.08 28.70 26.51
N GLU A 120 -8.09 29.63 27.47
CA GLU A 120 -7.62 31.00 27.26
C GLU A 120 -6.12 31.04 26.90
N THR A 121 -5.36 30.08 27.42
CA THR A 121 -3.94 29.84 27.07
C THR A 121 -3.72 29.35 25.63
N TYR A 122 -4.77 29.01 24.87
CA TYR A 122 -4.63 28.63 23.47
C TYR A 122 -4.44 29.85 22.57
N THR A 123 -3.20 30.10 22.17
CA THR A 123 -2.77 31.22 21.31
C THR A 123 -2.86 30.95 19.81
N GLY A 124 -3.30 29.75 19.40
CA GLY A 124 -3.32 29.34 17.99
C GLY A 124 -4.58 29.76 17.22
N PRO A 125 -4.67 29.38 15.93
CA PRO A 125 -5.75 29.79 15.04
C PRO A 125 -7.13 29.39 15.57
N ARG A 126 -8.06 30.35 15.57
CA ARG A 126 -9.44 30.16 15.99
C ARG A 126 -10.36 30.30 14.77
N LEU A 127 -10.61 29.17 14.10
CA LEU A 127 -11.29 29.15 12.81
C LEU A 127 -12.78 29.54 12.93
N SER A 128 -13.27 30.25 11.92
CA SER A 128 -14.70 30.52 11.71
C SER A 128 -15.13 30.07 10.31
N PHE A 129 -16.43 29.81 10.11
CA PHE A 129 -16.97 29.24 8.87
C PHE A 129 -18.14 30.09 8.35
N PRO A 130 -18.22 30.40 7.03
CA PRO A 130 -17.28 30.01 5.97
C PRO A 130 -15.87 30.60 6.17
N LEU A 131 -14.83 29.81 5.81
CA LEU A 131 -13.44 30.19 6.03
C LEU A 131 -13.07 31.43 5.20
N SER A 132 -12.19 32.27 5.75
CA SER A 132 -11.59 33.39 5.04
C SER A 132 -10.13 33.13 4.63
N VAL A 133 -9.60 34.03 3.79
CA VAL A 133 -8.17 34.09 3.48
C VAL A 133 -7.33 34.42 4.74
N ALA A 134 -7.91 35.06 5.76
CA ALA A 134 -7.23 35.32 7.03
C ALA A 134 -7.10 34.04 7.87
N ASP A 135 -8.16 33.22 7.96
CA ASP A 135 -8.14 31.93 8.69
C ASP A 135 -7.08 30.99 8.11
N THR A 136 -7.03 30.86 6.78
CA THR A 136 -6.06 29.98 6.10
C THR A 136 -4.63 30.50 6.20
N ASN A 137 -4.41 31.82 6.18
CA ASN A 137 -3.09 32.41 6.43
C ASN A 137 -2.62 32.23 7.89
N ALA A 138 -3.53 32.35 8.88
CA ALA A 138 -3.21 32.10 10.28
C ALA A 138 -2.85 30.62 10.51
N LEU A 139 -3.64 29.71 9.95
CA LEU A 139 -3.41 28.26 9.97
C LEU A 139 -2.05 27.88 9.33
N LEU A 140 -1.77 28.41 8.14
CA LEU A 140 -0.51 28.23 7.43
C LEU A 140 0.70 28.75 8.22
N SER A 141 0.52 29.81 9.02
CA SER A 141 1.59 30.39 9.85
C SER A 141 1.84 29.55 11.09
N ALA A 142 0.77 29.17 11.82
CA ALA A 142 0.85 28.28 12.98
C ALA A 142 1.53 26.93 12.65
N PHE A 143 1.19 26.31 11.51
CA PHE A 143 1.82 25.05 11.10
C PHE A 143 3.29 25.20 10.67
N LYS A 144 3.73 26.38 10.18
CA LYS A 144 5.17 26.67 9.98
C LYS A 144 5.90 26.78 11.32
N GLU A 145 5.27 27.35 12.32
CA GLU A 145 5.77 27.49 13.70
C GLU A 145 5.61 26.20 14.53
N GLN A 146 5.11 25.11 13.92
CA GLN A 146 4.87 23.80 14.55
C GLN A 146 3.83 23.81 15.68
N GLN A 147 2.90 24.76 15.64
CA GLN A 147 1.78 24.86 16.57
C GLN A 147 0.58 24.02 16.11
N THR A 148 0.08 23.15 16.98
CA THR A 148 -1.10 22.31 16.70
C THR A 148 -2.40 23.14 16.67
N LEU A 149 -3.27 22.87 15.70
CA LEU A 149 -4.64 23.41 15.68
C LEU A 149 -5.46 22.81 16.83
N HIS A 150 -6.31 23.56 17.53
CA HIS A 150 -7.09 22.99 18.64
C HIS A 150 -8.13 21.97 18.14
N ALA A 151 -8.31 20.85 18.85
CA ALA A 151 -9.18 19.73 18.45
C ALA A 151 -10.60 20.17 18.01
N LYS A 152 -11.18 21.16 18.70
CA LYS A 152 -12.44 21.82 18.33
C LYS A 152 -12.47 22.29 16.87
N TYR A 153 -11.46 23.03 16.45
CA TYR A 153 -11.37 23.61 15.10
C TYR A 153 -11.02 22.54 14.05
N VAL A 154 -10.32 21.48 14.45
CA VAL A 154 -10.12 20.29 13.60
C VAL A 154 -11.46 19.61 13.31
N LEU A 155 -12.24 19.26 14.35
CA LEU A 155 -13.54 18.62 14.22
C LEU A 155 -14.54 19.47 13.42
N GLN A 156 -14.55 20.79 13.64
CA GLN A 156 -15.39 21.73 12.90
C GLN A 156 -15.00 21.80 11.41
N LEU A 157 -13.71 21.91 11.10
CA LEU A 157 -13.20 21.91 9.72
C LEU A 157 -13.52 20.60 9.00
N LEU A 158 -13.37 19.47 9.69
CA LEU A 158 -13.71 18.15 9.16
C LEU A 158 -15.23 18.01 8.95
N TYR A 159 -16.08 18.54 9.84
CA TYR A 159 -17.53 18.48 9.66
C TYR A 159 -17.98 19.23 8.38
N GLU A 160 -17.53 20.47 8.17
CA GLU A 160 -17.83 21.22 6.94
C GLU A 160 -17.20 20.55 5.70
N THR A 161 -16.01 19.94 5.81
CA THR A 161 -15.39 19.14 4.73
C THR A 161 -16.29 17.95 4.34
N LYS A 162 -16.81 17.22 5.32
CA LYS A 162 -17.74 16.08 5.11
C LYS A 162 -19.03 16.51 4.41
N LYS A 163 -19.55 17.69 4.75
CA LYS A 163 -20.76 18.29 4.18
C LYS A 163 -20.58 18.71 2.72
N LEU A 164 -19.40 19.27 2.38
CA LEU A 164 -19.03 19.58 0.99
C LEU A 164 -18.81 18.29 0.16
N LEU A 165 -17.97 17.37 0.63
CA LEU A 165 -17.62 16.15 -0.12
C LEU A 165 -18.83 15.24 -0.40
N LYS A 166 -19.84 15.22 0.50
CA LYS A 166 -21.14 14.55 0.26
C LYS A 166 -21.86 15.02 -1.01
N GLN A 167 -21.62 16.25 -1.47
CA GLN A 167 -22.26 16.84 -2.65
C GLN A 167 -21.42 16.68 -3.92
N MET A 168 -20.15 16.27 -3.80
CA MET A 168 -19.25 16.13 -4.95
C MET A 168 -19.47 14.81 -5.72
N PRO A 169 -19.31 14.81 -7.06
CA PRO A 169 -19.37 13.60 -7.88
C PRO A 169 -18.16 12.68 -7.63
N ASN A 170 -18.23 11.44 -8.12
CA ASN A 170 -17.09 10.52 -8.10
C ASN A 170 -15.95 10.96 -9.03
N ILE A 171 -16.31 11.57 -10.16
CA ILE A 171 -15.38 12.12 -11.15
C ILE A 171 -15.60 13.63 -11.23
N ILE A 172 -14.57 14.41 -10.92
CA ILE A 172 -14.60 15.88 -11.06
C ILE A 172 -14.32 16.23 -12.53
N HIS A 173 -15.10 17.12 -13.14
CA HIS A 173 -14.84 17.62 -14.49
C HIS A 173 -14.37 19.08 -14.46
N LEU A 174 -13.18 19.34 -15.01
CA LEU A 174 -12.53 20.67 -15.02
C LEU A 174 -12.26 21.13 -16.45
N SER A 175 -12.08 22.44 -16.64
CA SER A 175 -11.69 23.02 -17.93
C SER A 175 -10.65 24.14 -17.81
N THR A 176 -9.63 24.06 -18.65
CA THR A 176 -8.64 25.14 -18.88
C THR A 176 -9.21 26.30 -19.71
N SER A 177 -10.49 26.25 -20.09
CA SER A 177 -11.16 27.39 -20.75
C SER A 177 -11.30 28.59 -19.82
N TYR A 178 -11.57 28.37 -18.53
CA TYR A 178 -11.84 29.44 -17.54
C TYR A 178 -10.61 29.81 -16.71
N THR A 179 -9.69 28.87 -16.52
CA THR A 179 -8.45 29.02 -15.75
C THR A 179 -7.25 29.18 -16.69
N LYS A 180 -6.16 29.81 -16.24
CA LYS A 180 -4.98 29.99 -17.11
C LYS A 180 -4.15 28.71 -17.23
N GLU A 181 -3.90 28.07 -16.09
CA GLU A 181 -3.15 26.82 -15.95
C GLU A 181 -3.72 26.05 -14.75
N ILE A 182 -3.91 24.73 -14.87
CA ILE A 182 -4.25 23.85 -13.74
C ILE A 182 -2.97 23.16 -13.27
N THR A 183 -2.74 23.16 -11.95
CA THR A 183 -1.60 22.47 -11.34
C THR A 183 -2.02 21.08 -10.85
N ILE A 184 -1.23 20.04 -11.13
CA ILE A 184 -1.46 18.68 -10.62
C ILE A 184 -0.28 18.26 -9.76
N CYS A 185 -0.56 17.91 -8.51
CA CYS A 185 0.37 17.32 -7.55
C CYS A 185 0.01 15.84 -7.35
N GLY A 186 1.02 15.01 -7.15
CA GLY A 186 0.83 13.63 -6.68
C GLY A 186 1.00 13.52 -5.17
N ASP A 187 1.31 12.31 -4.72
CA ASP A 187 1.45 11.90 -3.32
C ASP A 187 2.32 12.87 -2.51
N LEU A 188 1.87 13.20 -1.29
CA LEU A 188 2.57 14.07 -0.35
C LEU A 188 3.04 13.35 0.91
N HIS A 189 2.38 12.28 1.36
CA HIS A 189 2.77 11.44 2.50
C HIS A 189 3.27 12.24 3.72
N GLY A 190 2.45 13.18 4.21
CA GLY A 190 2.78 14.03 5.36
C GLY A 190 4.05 14.87 5.22
N ARG A 191 4.55 15.11 4.00
CA ARG A 191 5.69 16.02 3.71
C ARG A 191 5.23 17.46 3.60
N PHE A 192 4.79 18.02 4.71
CA PHE A 192 4.38 19.43 4.81
C PHE A 192 5.45 20.41 4.29
N ASP A 193 6.74 20.11 4.52
CA ASP A 193 7.84 20.95 4.04
C ASP A 193 7.93 20.98 2.49
N ASP A 194 7.48 19.92 1.79
CA ASP A 194 7.33 19.89 0.32
C ASP A 194 6.08 20.68 -0.13
N LEU A 195 4.93 20.52 0.55
CA LEU A 195 3.71 21.28 0.28
C LEU A 195 3.94 22.80 0.39
N LEU A 196 4.68 23.24 1.42
CA LEU A 196 5.12 24.63 1.55
C LEU A 196 6.00 25.10 0.38
N LEU A 197 6.86 24.22 -0.15
CA LEU A 197 7.73 24.56 -1.28
C LEU A 197 6.95 24.65 -2.60
N ILE A 198 5.94 23.79 -2.82
CA ILE A 198 5.00 23.90 -3.94
C ILE A 198 4.30 25.26 -3.89
N PHE A 199 3.63 25.57 -2.78
CA PHE A 199 2.90 26.84 -2.61
C PHE A 199 3.81 28.07 -2.72
N TYR A 200 5.05 28.02 -2.20
CA TYR A 200 6.01 29.10 -2.36
C TYR A 200 6.51 29.28 -3.82
N LYS A 201 6.62 28.18 -4.59
CA LYS A 201 7.10 28.23 -5.99
C LYS A 201 6.02 28.52 -7.02
N ASN A 202 4.77 28.15 -6.71
CA ASN A 202 3.68 28.12 -7.67
C ASN A 202 2.55 29.11 -7.35
N GLY A 203 2.47 29.59 -6.11
CA GLY A 203 1.34 30.34 -5.56
C GLY A 203 0.49 29.47 -4.62
N LEU A 204 -0.17 30.10 -3.65
CA LEU A 204 -1.21 29.45 -2.85
C LEU A 204 -2.43 29.12 -3.74
N PRO A 205 -3.33 28.22 -3.35
CA PRO A 205 -4.57 27.99 -4.08
C PRO A 205 -5.40 29.28 -4.20
N SER A 206 -5.92 29.56 -5.40
CA SER A 206 -6.88 30.63 -5.70
C SER A 206 -7.54 30.37 -7.07
N ALA A 207 -8.39 31.28 -7.55
CA ALA A 207 -8.97 31.20 -8.89
C ALA A 207 -7.92 31.28 -10.02
N GLU A 208 -6.81 31.98 -9.79
CA GLU A 208 -5.69 32.13 -10.72
C GLU A 208 -4.72 30.94 -10.68
N THR A 209 -4.65 30.24 -9.53
CA THR A 209 -3.77 29.10 -9.27
C THR A 209 -4.55 27.90 -8.73
N PRO A 210 -5.38 27.25 -9.56
CA PRO A 210 -6.09 26.02 -9.20
C PRO A 210 -5.18 24.79 -9.12
N TYR A 211 -5.58 23.84 -8.28
CA TYR A 211 -4.84 22.63 -7.94
C TYR A 211 -5.71 21.37 -7.97
N VAL A 212 -5.11 20.27 -8.43
CA VAL A 212 -5.55 18.89 -8.18
C VAL A 212 -4.45 18.20 -7.36
N PHE A 213 -4.75 17.72 -6.15
CA PHE A 213 -3.85 16.82 -5.41
C PHE A 213 -4.39 15.39 -5.54
N ASN A 214 -3.57 14.50 -6.08
CA ASN A 214 -3.98 13.20 -6.59
C ASN A 214 -3.78 12.06 -5.58
N GLY A 215 -4.39 12.18 -4.41
CA GLY A 215 -4.31 11.22 -3.32
C GLY A 215 -3.04 11.27 -2.48
N ASP A 216 -3.00 10.39 -1.47
CA ASP A 216 -1.87 10.09 -0.59
C ASP A 216 -1.30 11.32 0.11
N PHE A 217 -2.19 12.02 0.82
CA PHE A 217 -1.89 13.20 1.60
C PHE A 217 -1.21 12.83 2.94
N VAL A 218 -1.59 11.66 3.48
CA VAL A 218 -1.24 11.19 4.83
C VAL A 218 -0.30 9.98 4.82
N ASP A 219 0.02 9.48 6.01
CA ASP A 219 0.94 8.38 6.29
C ASP A 219 2.41 8.63 5.88
N ARG A 220 3.31 7.77 6.37
CA ARG A 220 4.78 7.72 6.14
C ARG A 220 5.56 8.93 6.69
N GLY A 221 5.08 10.14 6.47
CA GLY A 221 5.59 11.39 7.04
C GLY A 221 5.16 11.61 8.49
N LYS A 222 5.60 12.75 9.06
CA LYS A 222 5.38 13.13 10.47
C LYS A 222 4.49 14.37 10.64
N LYS A 223 4.00 14.91 9.52
CA LYS A 223 3.14 16.11 9.45
C LYS A 223 1.92 15.88 8.55
N SER A 224 1.36 14.68 8.64
CA SER A 224 0.18 14.23 7.87
C SER A 224 -1.05 15.07 8.23
N THR A 225 -1.21 15.36 9.52
CA THR A 225 -2.24 16.23 10.11
C THR A 225 -2.19 17.63 9.49
N GLU A 226 -1.01 18.26 9.44
CA GLU A 226 -0.83 19.62 8.95
C GLU A 226 -1.04 19.69 7.43
N VAL A 227 -0.64 18.66 6.67
CA VAL A 227 -0.95 18.53 5.24
C VAL A 227 -2.45 18.44 5.02
N VAL A 228 -3.13 17.42 5.59
CA VAL A 228 -4.54 17.15 5.27
C VAL A 228 -5.47 18.26 5.75
N ILE A 229 -5.22 18.85 6.93
CA ILE A 229 -6.00 20.00 7.43
C ILE A 229 -5.82 21.22 6.51
N LEU A 230 -4.60 21.50 6.03
CA LEU A 230 -4.37 22.64 5.14
C LEU A 230 -4.97 22.42 3.74
N LEU A 231 -4.92 21.19 3.21
CA LEU A 231 -5.59 20.83 1.95
C LEU A 231 -7.11 21.00 2.06
N PHE A 232 -7.73 20.52 3.15
CA PHE A 232 -9.16 20.69 3.42
C PHE A 232 -9.54 22.16 3.69
N ALA A 233 -8.68 22.94 4.34
CA ALA A 233 -8.91 24.38 4.53
C ALA A 233 -8.96 25.13 3.19
N TYR A 234 -8.10 24.78 2.22
CA TYR A 234 -8.16 25.36 0.88
C TYR A 234 -9.31 24.79 0.02
N LEU A 235 -9.70 23.53 0.19
CA LEU A 235 -10.89 22.95 -0.45
C LEU A 235 -12.17 23.69 -0.01
N LEU A 236 -12.30 24.02 1.28
CA LEU A 236 -13.44 24.78 1.82
C LEU A 236 -13.40 26.27 1.46
N LEU A 237 -12.22 26.86 1.24
CA LEU A 237 -12.07 28.26 0.83
C LEU A 237 -12.27 28.45 -0.70
N TYR A 238 -11.89 27.45 -1.51
CA TYR A 238 -11.92 27.51 -2.98
C TYR A 238 -12.43 26.20 -3.61
N PRO A 239 -13.69 25.79 -3.37
CA PRO A 239 -14.21 24.49 -3.83
C PRO A 239 -14.17 24.29 -5.35
N ASP A 240 -14.29 25.38 -6.13
CA ASP A 240 -14.23 25.37 -7.60
C ASP A 240 -12.80 25.35 -8.18
N TYR A 241 -11.76 25.45 -7.34
CA TYR A 241 -10.36 25.59 -7.77
C TYR A 241 -9.37 24.69 -7.01
N MET A 242 -9.77 24.08 -5.91
CA MET A 242 -8.94 23.19 -5.09
C MET A 242 -9.60 21.81 -5.04
N HIS A 243 -8.96 20.82 -5.65
CA HIS A 243 -9.54 19.50 -5.87
C HIS A 243 -8.66 18.40 -5.28
N LEU A 244 -9.29 17.41 -4.66
CA LEU A 244 -8.65 16.29 -3.99
C LEU A 244 -9.22 14.98 -4.53
N ASN A 245 -8.39 14.16 -5.19
CA ASN A 245 -8.75 12.77 -5.46
C ASN A 245 -8.35 11.90 -4.25
N ARG A 246 -9.06 10.80 -4.00
CA ARG A 246 -8.70 9.78 -3.02
C ARG A 246 -7.46 9.00 -3.47
N GLY A 247 -6.49 8.79 -2.59
CA GLY A 247 -5.40 7.82 -2.75
C GLY A 247 -5.63 6.53 -1.98
N ASN A 248 -4.69 5.59 -2.05
CA ASN A 248 -4.82 4.34 -1.30
C ASN A 248 -4.51 4.51 0.20
N HIS A 249 -3.73 5.52 0.58
CA HIS A 249 -3.50 5.89 1.98
C HIS A 249 -4.64 6.74 2.59
N GLU A 250 -5.62 7.20 1.82
CA GLU A 250 -6.92 7.63 2.35
C GLU A 250 -7.82 6.41 2.67
N ASP A 251 -7.29 5.53 3.51
CA ASP A 251 -7.91 4.29 4.01
C ASP A 251 -7.44 4.01 5.45
N HIS A 252 -8.40 3.85 6.35
CA HIS A 252 -8.16 3.61 7.78
C HIS A 252 -7.28 2.37 8.07
N ILE A 253 -7.29 1.34 7.21
CA ILE A 253 -6.45 0.14 7.37
C ILE A 253 -5.00 0.42 6.95
N MET A 254 -4.76 1.38 6.07
CA MET A 254 -3.41 1.92 5.83
C MET A 254 -2.97 2.82 7.00
N ASN A 255 -3.84 3.72 7.45
CA ASN A 255 -3.54 4.70 8.50
C ASN A 255 -3.12 4.09 9.85
N LEU A 256 -3.67 2.91 10.17
CA LEU A 256 -3.28 2.11 11.34
C LEU A 256 -1.82 1.65 11.29
N ARG A 257 -1.29 1.30 10.11
CA ARG A 257 0.07 0.77 9.93
C ARG A 257 1.12 1.82 9.59
N TYR A 258 0.79 2.78 8.74
CA TYR A 258 1.78 3.68 8.15
C TYR A 258 1.89 5.04 8.83
N GLY A 259 1.15 5.26 9.92
CA GLY A 259 1.48 6.22 10.97
C GLY A 259 0.45 7.32 11.22
N PHE A 260 -0.51 7.56 10.34
CA PHE A 260 -1.49 8.66 10.49
C PHE A 260 -2.36 8.49 11.74
N THR A 261 -2.84 7.28 12.04
CA THR A 261 -3.58 6.98 13.28
C THR A 261 -2.74 7.34 14.51
N LYS A 262 -1.47 6.92 14.53
CA LYS A 262 -0.53 7.22 15.63
C LYS A 262 -0.25 8.72 15.76
N GLU A 263 -0.10 9.43 14.64
CA GLU A 263 0.13 10.88 14.61
C GLU A 263 -1.07 11.65 15.19
N VAL A 264 -2.29 11.30 14.79
CA VAL A 264 -3.53 11.93 15.28
C VAL A 264 -3.76 11.63 16.76
N MET A 265 -3.60 10.38 17.22
CA MET A 265 -3.75 10.04 18.64
C MET A 265 -2.71 10.76 19.52
N GLN A 266 -1.46 10.86 19.07
CA GLN A 266 -0.42 11.61 19.79
C GLN A 266 -0.70 13.12 19.87
N LYS A 267 -1.23 13.73 18.79
CA LYS A 267 -1.55 15.16 18.74
C LYS A 267 -2.83 15.53 19.48
N TYR A 268 -3.83 14.64 19.54
CA TYR A 268 -5.19 14.98 19.97
C TYR A 268 -5.77 14.19 21.15
N LYS A 269 -5.06 13.18 21.68
CA LYS A 269 -5.39 12.44 22.91
C LYS A 269 -6.89 12.17 23.07
N THR A 270 -7.57 12.92 23.95
CA THR A 270 -9.00 12.84 24.27
C THR A 270 -9.92 12.81 23.05
N HIS A 271 -9.63 13.59 22.01
CA HIS A 271 -10.47 13.72 20.81
C HIS A 271 -9.93 12.95 19.59
N GLY A 272 -8.82 12.22 19.75
CA GLY A 272 -8.15 11.57 18.62
C GLY A 272 -9.03 10.55 17.88
N ARG A 273 -9.83 9.76 18.60
CA ARG A 273 -10.75 8.76 18.02
C ARG A 273 -11.89 9.41 17.24
N GLU A 274 -12.48 10.48 17.79
CA GLU A 274 -13.54 11.26 17.13
C GLU A 274 -13.04 11.87 15.81
N ILE A 275 -11.81 12.39 15.83
CA ILE A 275 -11.12 12.95 14.65
C ILE A 275 -10.84 11.84 13.62
N LEU A 276 -10.36 10.66 14.04
CA LEU A 276 -10.05 9.54 13.13
C LEU A 276 -11.29 8.93 12.47
N GLN A 277 -12.38 8.71 13.21
CA GLN A 277 -13.65 8.27 12.63
C GLN A 277 -14.17 9.29 11.61
N LEU A 278 -14.02 10.58 11.91
CA LEU A 278 -14.45 11.64 11.00
C LEU A 278 -13.57 11.70 9.74
N PHE A 279 -12.25 11.48 9.87
CA PHE A 279 -11.35 11.26 8.72
C PHE A 279 -11.74 10.03 7.89
N GLN A 280 -12.04 8.88 8.51
CA GLN A 280 -12.44 7.67 7.79
C GLN A 280 -13.69 7.88 6.93
N ASP A 281 -14.70 8.57 7.49
CA ASP A 281 -15.92 8.94 6.74
C ASP A 281 -15.65 9.98 5.64
N ILE A 282 -14.71 10.90 5.85
CA ILE A 282 -14.32 11.93 4.86
C ILE A 282 -13.54 11.30 3.71
N PHE A 283 -12.63 10.39 4.01
CA PHE A 283 -11.82 9.68 3.03
C PHE A 283 -12.67 8.79 2.12
N SER A 284 -13.75 8.17 2.61
CA SER A 284 -14.71 7.45 1.75
C SER A 284 -15.59 8.36 0.89
N LEU A 285 -15.62 9.67 1.18
CA LEU A 285 -16.35 10.69 0.43
C LEU A 285 -15.46 11.48 -0.55
N LEU A 286 -14.14 11.30 -0.56
CA LEU A 286 -13.27 11.90 -1.57
C LEU A 286 -13.62 11.39 -2.99
N PRO A 287 -13.70 12.27 -4.01
CA PRO A 287 -13.75 11.87 -5.42
C PRO A 287 -12.60 10.94 -5.80
N ILE A 288 -12.80 10.05 -6.76
CA ILE A 288 -11.84 8.99 -7.12
C ILE A 288 -11.13 9.26 -8.45
N ALA A 289 -11.61 10.22 -9.25
CA ALA A 289 -10.94 10.67 -10.45
C ALA A 289 -11.23 12.16 -10.75
N THR A 290 -10.39 12.75 -11.59
CA THR A 290 -10.62 14.08 -12.20
C THR A 290 -10.39 13.98 -13.71
N VAL A 291 -11.23 14.64 -14.51
CA VAL A 291 -11.11 14.73 -15.98
C VAL A 291 -10.99 16.18 -16.41
N ILE A 292 -9.90 16.53 -17.08
CA ILE A 292 -9.65 17.88 -17.62
C ILE A 292 -10.01 17.92 -19.11
N ASP A 293 -10.86 18.87 -19.49
CA ASP A 293 -11.32 19.19 -20.86
C ASP A 293 -11.84 17.98 -21.67
N GLY A 294 -12.28 16.92 -20.97
CA GLY A 294 -12.69 15.66 -21.60
C GLY A 294 -11.57 14.96 -22.36
N LYS A 295 -10.30 15.21 -22.01
CA LYS A 295 -9.11 14.71 -22.73
C LYS A 295 -8.05 14.10 -21.83
N ILE A 296 -7.90 14.57 -20.60
CA ILE A 296 -6.91 14.05 -19.64
C ILE A 296 -7.65 13.46 -18.45
N LEU A 297 -7.41 12.18 -18.17
CA LEU A 297 -7.91 11.49 -16.97
C LEU A 297 -6.81 11.50 -15.89
N ILE A 298 -7.21 11.79 -14.66
CA ILE A 298 -6.36 11.80 -13.46
C ILE A 298 -6.96 10.86 -12.43
N VAL A 299 -6.19 9.85 -12.01
CA VAL A 299 -6.54 8.85 -10.99
C VAL A 299 -5.33 8.63 -10.09
N HIS A 300 -5.49 8.25 -8.82
CA HIS A 300 -4.32 8.03 -7.96
C HIS A 300 -3.52 6.79 -8.39
N GLY A 301 -4.18 5.62 -8.35
CA GLY A 301 -3.62 4.33 -8.74
C GLY A 301 -3.54 4.19 -10.26
N GLY A 302 -4.54 3.58 -10.90
CA GLY A 302 -4.42 3.27 -12.33
C GLY A 302 -5.73 2.83 -12.98
N ILE A 303 -5.62 1.89 -13.91
CA ILE A 303 -6.75 1.32 -14.65
C ILE A 303 -6.54 -0.20 -14.82
N SER A 304 -7.60 -0.92 -15.17
CA SER A 304 -7.57 -2.31 -15.60
C SER A 304 -8.20 -2.47 -16.98
N ASP A 305 -8.14 -3.68 -17.54
CA ASP A 305 -8.87 -4.07 -18.75
C ASP A 305 -10.40 -3.96 -18.61
N GLN A 306 -10.89 -3.90 -17.36
CA GLN A 306 -12.31 -3.82 -17.01
C GLN A 306 -12.76 -2.41 -16.60
N THR A 307 -11.86 -1.42 -16.47
CA THR A 307 -12.22 -0.07 -16.03
C THR A 307 -13.27 0.58 -16.94
N ASP A 308 -14.29 1.17 -16.30
CA ASP A 308 -15.45 1.78 -16.93
C ASP A 308 -15.78 3.11 -16.21
N LEU A 309 -15.51 4.24 -16.88
CA LEU A 309 -15.65 5.57 -16.27
C LEU A 309 -17.13 5.96 -16.05
N ASP A 310 -18.03 5.43 -16.88
CA ASP A 310 -19.45 5.73 -16.79
C ASP A 310 -20.06 4.96 -15.61
N PHE A 311 -19.68 3.69 -15.43
CA PHE A 311 -20.01 2.91 -14.22
C PHE A 311 -19.38 3.51 -12.95
N LEU A 312 -18.08 3.87 -12.99
CA LEU A 312 -17.38 4.54 -11.89
C LEU A 312 -18.07 5.83 -11.45
N SER A 313 -18.69 6.58 -12.37
CA SER A 313 -19.43 7.80 -12.06
C SER A 313 -20.69 7.56 -11.21
N CYS A 314 -21.26 6.35 -11.25
CA CYS A 314 -22.50 6.00 -10.55
C CYS A 314 -22.32 5.29 -9.20
N ILE A 315 -21.10 4.87 -8.83
CA ILE A 315 -20.87 4.08 -7.59
C ILE A 315 -21.18 4.92 -6.34
N GLU A 316 -21.87 4.35 -5.35
CA GLU A 316 -22.05 4.97 -4.04
C GLU A 316 -20.77 4.87 -3.19
N ARG A 317 -19.73 5.63 -3.55
CA ARG A 317 -18.34 5.50 -3.05
C ARG A 317 -18.21 5.46 -1.52
N TYR A 318 -19.09 6.14 -0.79
CA TYR A 318 -19.14 6.16 0.68
C TYR A 318 -19.36 4.77 1.31
N LYS A 319 -19.96 3.82 0.57
CA LYS A 319 -20.14 2.42 0.99
C LYS A 319 -18.81 1.65 1.01
N VAL A 320 -17.82 2.09 0.23
CA VAL A 320 -16.46 1.50 0.19
C VAL A 320 -15.55 2.28 1.15
N LYS A 321 -15.80 2.12 2.46
CA LYS A 321 -14.98 2.75 3.52
C LYS A 321 -13.50 2.35 3.44
N SER A 322 -13.20 1.13 3.00
CA SER A 322 -11.84 0.67 2.68
C SER A 322 -11.81 -0.01 1.32
N ALA A 323 -10.70 0.17 0.59
CA ALA A 323 -10.40 -0.59 -0.61
C ALA A 323 -9.90 -2.01 -0.29
N LEU A 324 -9.39 -2.25 0.93
CA LEU A 324 -8.73 -3.52 1.30
C LEU A 324 -9.69 -4.58 1.83
N ARG A 325 -10.83 -4.15 2.39
CA ARG A 325 -11.87 -5.05 2.91
C ARG A 325 -13.01 -5.16 1.90
N PHE A 326 -13.27 -6.39 1.45
CA PHE A 326 -14.41 -6.67 0.57
C PHE A 326 -15.73 -6.31 1.27
N PRO A 327 -16.68 -5.58 0.64
CA PRO A 327 -17.90 -5.17 1.31
C PRO A 327 -18.84 -6.37 1.51
N ARG A 328 -18.95 -6.86 2.75
CA ARG A 328 -19.86 -7.95 3.16
C ARG A 328 -21.24 -7.82 2.52
N CYS A 329 -21.82 -8.92 2.04
CA CYS A 329 -23.26 -8.99 1.81
C CYS A 329 -23.98 -9.02 3.16
N SER A 330 -24.93 -8.12 3.39
CA SER A 330 -25.83 -8.21 4.54
C SER A 330 -26.78 -9.40 4.36
N LEU A 331 -26.92 -10.23 5.38
CA LEU A 331 -27.73 -11.47 5.36
C LEU A 331 -29.25 -11.23 5.41
N GLU A 332 -29.69 -10.01 5.11
CA GLU A 332 -31.08 -9.54 5.25
C GLU A 332 -31.87 -9.55 3.92
N GLN A 333 -31.25 -10.01 2.82
CA GLN A 333 -31.90 -10.17 1.51
C GLN A 333 -31.73 -11.57 0.91
N VAL A 334 -31.75 -12.60 1.75
CA VAL A 334 -31.98 -13.98 1.30
C VAL A 334 -33.26 -14.51 1.96
N ASP A 335 -34.39 -14.24 1.31
CA ASP A 335 -35.72 -14.69 1.72
C ASP A 335 -35.84 -16.21 1.43
N ILE A 336 -35.22 -17.05 2.28
CA ILE A 336 -35.33 -18.52 2.19
C ILE A 336 -36.70 -18.95 2.74
N GLY A 337 -37.74 -18.64 1.96
CA GLY A 337 -39.11 -19.03 2.24
C GLY A 337 -39.29 -20.55 2.27
N HIS A 338 -39.59 -21.08 3.45
CA HIS A 338 -40.37 -22.30 3.66
C HIS A 338 -40.00 -23.55 2.81
N SER A 339 -38.88 -24.23 3.12
CA SER A 339 -38.76 -25.68 2.80
C SER A 339 -37.78 -26.49 3.66
N CYS A 340 -37.89 -26.46 4.99
CA CYS A 340 -37.26 -27.49 5.84
C CYS A 340 -37.88 -27.64 7.25
N ARG A 341 -39.19 -27.98 7.33
CA ARG A 341 -39.85 -28.32 8.60
C ARG A 341 -40.73 -29.58 8.53
N GLU A 342 -40.39 -30.54 7.67
CA GLU A 342 -41.17 -31.78 7.50
C GLU A 342 -40.29 -33.05 7.44
N ALA A 343 -39.21 -33.09 8.24
CA ALA A 343 -38.26 -34.22 8.25
C ALA A 343 -37.81 -34.66 9.67
N LYS A 344 -38.65 -34.48 10.71
CA LYS A 344 -38.30 -34.93 12.08
C LYS A 344 -39.49 -35.15 13.04
N ARG A 345 -40.48 -35.98 12.65
CA ARG A 345 -41.52 -36.44 13.61
C ARG A 345 -42.10 -37.85 13.37
N MET A 346 -41.24 -38.86 13.28
CA MET A 346 -41.63 -40.26 13.50
C MET A 346 -40.73 -40.97 14.53
N ARG A 347 -41.02 -40.74 15.82
CA ARG A 347 -41.03 -41.83 16.82
C ARG A 347 -41.91 -41.47 18.02
N SER A 348 -42.76 -42.45 18.33
CA SER A 348 -43.44 -42.73 19.60
C SER A 348 -42.50 -42.70 20.82
N THR A 349 -42.96 -42.51 22.05
CA THR A 349 -44.29 -42.20 22.64
C THR A 349 -44.06 -41.74 24.09
N ASP A 350 -45.05 -41.07 24.72
CA ASP A 350 -45.66 -41.45 26.03
C ASP A 350 -46.39 -40.27 26.72
N SER A 351 -47.21 -40.64 27.71
CA SER A 351 -47.91 -39.85 28.76
C SER A 351 -48.78 -38.62 28.42
N LEU A 352 -50.06 -38.75 28.80
CA LEU A 352 -51.10 -37.74 29.01
C LEU A 352 -51.21 -37.44 30.54
N PRO A 353 -52.13 -36.56 31.03
CA PRO A 353 -52.56 -35.24 30.53
C PRO A 353 -52.68 -34.18 31.66
N SER A 354 -52.95 -32.92 31.33
CA SER A 354 -53.82 -32.05 32.16
C SER A 354 -54.51 -30.92 31.37
N SER A 355 -55.58 -30.40 31.97
CA SER A 355 -56.51 -29.32 31.57
C SER A 355 -55.85 -28.01 31.05
N SER A 356 -56.51 -27.12 30.30
CA SER A 356 -57.92 -26.70 30.45
C SER A 356 -58.62 -26.12 29.18
N GLN A 357 -59.88 -25.70 29.36
CA GLN A 357 -60.88 -25.24 28.38
C GLN A 357 -60.55 -23.80 27.85
N SER A 358 -61.17 -23.18 26.82
CA SER A 358 -62.58 -23.30 26.34
C SER A 358 -62.84 -22.71 24.93
N ASN A 359 -64.02 -23.06 24.37
CA ASN A 359 -64.92 -22.41 23.39
C ASN A 359 -64.53 -21.06 22.71
N SER A 360 -64.93 -20.72 21.46
CA SER A 360 -66.07 -21.15 20.59
C SER A 360 -65.75 -20.94 19.08
N LYS A 361 -66.22 -21.78 18.13
CA LYS A 361 -67.41 -21.64 17.22
C LYS A 361 -67.62 -20.20 16.65
N ASN A 362 -67.80 -19.94 15.35
CA ASN A 362 -68.54 -20.66 14.27
C ASN A 362 -67.93 -20.38 12.86
N GLN A 363 -67.96 -21.30 11.87
CA GLN A 363 -68.86 -21.37 10.67
C GLN A 363 -68.94 -20.09 9.79
N ARG A 364 -68.95 -20.13 8.43
CA ARG A 364 -69.01 -21.22 7.42
C ARG A 364 -68.48 -20.73 6.03
N THR A 365 -68.36 -21.65 5.05
CA THR A 365 -67.90 -21.44 3.64
C THR A 365 -69.13 -21.29 2.67
N PRO A 366 -69.09 -21.36 1.30
CA PRO A 366 -67.98 -21.55 0.33
C PRO A 366 -68.05 -20.77 -1.04
N SER A 367 -67.17 -21.14 -1.98
CA SER A 367 -67.35 -21.09 -3.48
C SER A 367 -67.04 -19.75 -4.21
N GLN A 368 -66.71 -19.70 -5.53
CA GLN A 368 -66.38 -20.73 -6.54
C GLN A 368 -65.67 -20.14 -7.80
N ARG A 369 -64.88 -20.97 -8.53
CA ARG A 369 -64.56 -20.90 -9.99
C ARG A 369 -63.76 -19.67 -10.55
N LYS A 370 -63.16 -19.68 -11.77
CA LYS A 370 -62.37 -20.69 -12.55
C LYS A 370 -61.83 -20.06 -13.89
N ARG A 371 -60.75 -20.64 -14.47
CA ARG A 371 -60.24 -20.51 -15.88
C ARG A 371 -59.41 -19.26 -16.26
N ARG A 372 -58.66 -19.24 -17.40
CA ARG A 372 -57.72 -20.22 -18.04
C ARG A 372 -56.99 -19.55 -19.25
N CYS A 373 -55.81 -20.09 -19.58
CA CYS A 373 -54.81 -19.76 -20.62
C CYS A 373 -55.25 -19.56 -22.11
N GLY A 374 -54.39 -18.88 -22.87
CA GLY A 374 -54.14 -18.97 -24.34
C GLY A 374 -53.23 -17.79 -24.79
N LEU A 375 -52.05 -17.86 -25.42
CA LEU A 375 -51.32 -18.70 -26.42
C LEU A 375 -51.49 -18.32 -27.91
N SER A 376 -50.40 -18.52 -28.68
CA SER A 376 -50.18 -18.37 -30.15
C SER A 376 -49.98 -16.94 -30.72
N GLN A 377 -49.33 -16.69 -31.88
CA GLN A 377 -48.04 -17.18 -32.44
C GLN A 377 -47.65 -16.36 -33.73
N HIS A 378 -46.36 -16.34 -34.12
CA HIS A 378 -45.84 -15.92 -35.45
C HIS A 378 -46.00 -14.41 -35.85
N ASP A 379 -45.30 -13.84 -36.85
CA ASP A 379 -44.56 -14.45 -37.98
C ASP A 379 -43.29 -13.68 -38.47
N ARG A 380 -42.65 -14.14 -39.58
CA ARG A 380 -41.40 -13.62 -40.21
C ARG A 380 -41.62 -12.83 -41.52
N ALA A 381 -40.68 -11.94 -41.88
CA ALA A 381 -40.39 -11.51 -43.27
C ALA A 381 -38.92 -11.02 -43.44
N ALA A 382 -38.34 -11.07 -44.65
CA ALA A 382 -36.97 -10.60 -44.95
C ALA A 382 -36.71 -10.31 -46.46
N SER A 383 -35.80 -9.37 -46.77
CA SER A 383 -35.17 -9.09 -48.10
C SER A 383 -34.02 -8.07 -47.88
N SER A 384 -32.76 -8.31 -48.29
CA SER A 384 -32.12 -8.07 -49.62
C SER A 384 -32.27 -6.62 -50.14
N SER A 385 -31.25 -5.88 -50.60
CA SER A 385 -29.83 -6.16 -50.94
C SER A 385 -28.97 -4.87 -50.71
N SER A 386 -27.79 -4.51 -51.28
CA SER A 386 -27.03 -4.90 -52.49
C SER A 386 -25.48 -4.86 -52.32
N SER A 387 -24.73 -3.99 -53.04
CA SER A 387 -23.29 -4.16 -53.32
C SER A 387 -22.53 -2.90 -53.81
N SER A 388 -21.24 -2.76 -53.44
CA SER A 388 -20.10 -2.13 -54.17
C SER A 388 -18.94 -1.86 -53.18
N SER A 389 -17.69 -2.32 -53.29
CA SER A 389 -16.69 -2.44 -54.38
C SER A 389 -15.82 -1.19 -54.61
N SER A 390 -14.54 -1.25 -54.21
CA SER A 390 -13.45 -0.47 -54.83
C SER A 390 -12.07 -1.03 -54.41
N SER A 391 -11.04 -0.80 -55.23
CA SER A 391 -9.64 -1.22 -55.00
C SER A 391 -8.70 -0.39 -55.86
N SER A 392 -7.50 -0.03 -55.37
CA SER A 392 -6.47 0.64 -56.20
C SER A 392 -5.03 0.43 -55.69
N SER A 393 -4.09 0.43 -56.64
CA SER A 393 -2.65 0.15 -56.50
C SER A 393 -1.83 1.41 -56.10
N SER A 394 -0.91 1.34 -55.13
CA SER A 394 0.54 1.03 -55.28
C SER A 394 1.40 2.07 -56.03
N LEU A 395 2.60 2.41 -55.50
CA LEU A 395 3.90 2.44 -56.23
C LEU A 395 5.14 2.88 -55.38
N ARG A 396 6.26 2.15 -55.57
CA ARG A 396 7.70 2.51 -55.38
C ARG A 396 8.32 2.57 -53.96
N SER A 397 9.66 2.49 -53.96
CA SER A 397 10.61 2.11 -52.87
C SER A 397 11.91 2.98 -52.99
N PRO A 398 12.97 2.89 -52.13
CA PRO A 398 13.86 1.69 -52.05
C PRO A 398 14.70 1.41 -50.75
N ARG A 399 14.91 0.11 -50.48
CA ARG A 399 16.15 -0.60 -50.04
C ARG A 399 17.09 -0.01 -48.95
N THR A 400 17.33 -0.79 -47.89
CA THR A 400 18.66 -1.26 -47.40
C THR A 400 18.45 -2.50 -46.46
N PRO A 401 19.46 -3.34 -46.11
CA PRO A 401 19.29 -4.77 -46.40
C PRO A 401 19.32 -5.80 -45.23
N SER A 402 18.62 -6.92 -45.48
CA SER A 402 18.90 -8.32 -45.09
C SER A 402 19.27 -8.69 -43.64
N CYS A 403 18.40 -9.49 -43.02
CA CYS A 403 18.73 -10.37 -41.90
C CYS A 403 19.69 -11.51 -42.31
N LEU A 404 20.38 -12.11 -41.34
CA LEU A 404 20.89 -13.48 -41.42
C LEU A 404 19.92 -14.43 -40.70
N SER A 405 19.56 -15.54 -41.36
CA SER A 405 18.63 -16.55 -40.82
C SER A 405 19.36 -17.61 -39.99
N SER A 406 18.70 -18.09 -38.94
CA SER A 406 19.13 -19.27 -38.19
C SER A 406 18.91 -20.57 -38.98
N HIS A 407 19.77 -21.55 -38.79
CA HIS A 407 19.53 -22.96 -39.13
C HIS A 407 19.45 -23.82 -37.85
N PRO A 408 18.66 -24.91 -37.84
CA PRO A 408 18.32 -25.64 -36.62
C PRO A 408 19.19 -26.88 -36.36
N CYS A 409 19.38 -27.23 -35.07
CA CYS A 409 19.56 -28.59 -34.50
C CYS A 409 20.13 -28.48 -33.05
N PRO A 410 20.05 -29.54 -32.21
CA PRO A 410 19.09 -30.65 -32.18
C PRO A 410 18.42 -30.81 -30.79
N THR A 411 17.55 -31.81 -30.64
CA THR A 411 16.86 -32.18 -29.39
C THR A 411 17.76 -32.84 -28.34
N SER A 412 17.48 -32.61 -27.05
CA SER A 412 17.98 -33.36 -25.89
C SER A 412 16.81 -33.93 -25.07
N PRO A 413 17.01 -34.97 -24.22
CA PRO A 413 15.97 -35.96 -23.95
C PRO A 413 15.00 -35.64 -22.81
N SER A 414 13.78 -36.18 -22.93
CA SER A 414 12.73 -36.23 -21.91
C SER A 414 13.00 -37.29 -20.83
N MET A 415 12.61 -37.01 -19.59
CA MET A 415 12.48 -37.96 -18.48
C MET A 415 11.12 -37.76 -17.78
N PRO A 416 10.61 -38.74 -17.00
CA PRO A 416 9.23 -39.22 -17.18
C PRO A 416 8.15 -38.58 -16.27
N ASP A 417 6.90 -38.88 -16.63
CA ASP A 417 5.69 -38.64 -15.82
C ASP A 417 5.78 -39.17 -14.39
N ALA A 418 5.18 -38.42 -13.47
CA ALA A 418 4.88 -38.82 -12.10
C ALA A 418 3.36 -38.75 -11.85
N GLY A 419 2.62 -39.67 -12.46
CA GLY A 419 1.17 -39.77 -12.30
C GLY A 419 0.73 -40.39 -10.96
N ASN A 420 -0.51 -40.07 -10.58
CA ASN A 420 -1.28 -40.60 -9.44
C ASN A 420 -0.84 -40.22 -8.01
N ILE A 421 -1.64 -39.37 -7.39
CA ILE A 421 -2.26 -39.66 -6.08
C ILE A 421 -3.71 -39.11 -6.09
N LEU A 422 -4.67 -40.02 -5.86
CA LEU A 422 -6.08 -39.82 -5.45
C LEU A 422 -6.94 -38.76 -6.19
N GLN A 423 -7.73 -39.22 -7.18
CA GLN A 423 -8.93 -38.53 -7.65
C GLN A 423 -10.03 -38.50 -6.57
N VAL A 424 -10.83 -37.42 -6.55
CA VAL A 424 -12.08 -37.32 -5.77
C VAL A 424 -13.27 -37.16 -6.75
N PRO A 425 -14.10 -38.20 -6.93
CA PRO A 425 -15.06 -38.24 -8.06
C PRO A 425 -16.38 -37.51 -7.77
N PHE A 426 -16.42 -36.19 -7.99
CA PHE A 426 -17.71 -35.45 -8.04
C PHE A 426 -17.74 -34.19 -8.95
N LEU A 427 -16.66 -33.77 -9.60
CA LEU A 427 -16.58 -32.44 -10.24
C LEU A 427 -16.63 -32.39 -11.79
N ASP A 428 -16.66 -33.53 -12.49
CA ASP A 428 -16.56 -33.57 -13.97
C ASP A 428 -17.89 -33.32 -14.73
N SER A 429 -19.01 -33.10 -14.02
CA SER A 429 -20.37 -33.13 -14.61
C SER A 429 -21.12 -31.77 -14.65
N LEU A 430 -20.43 -30.63 -14.52
CA LEU A 430 -21.03 -29.28 -14.54
C LEU A 430 -20.54 -28.36 -15.67
N SER A 431 -19.86 -28.92 -16.67
CA SER A 431 -19.24 -28.21 -17.80
C SER A 431 -20.23 -27.77 -18.91
N SER A 432 -21.42 -27.26 -18.55
CA SER A 432 -22.41 -26.76 -19.53
C SER A 432 -23.38 -25.67 -19.00
N VAL A 433 -22.96 -24.84 -18.04
CA VAL A 433 -23.77 -23.71 -17.52
C VAL A 433 -22.97 -22.40 -17.61
N PRO A 434 -23.54 -21.28 -18.12
CA PRO A 434 -22.88 -19.98 -18.07
C PRO A 434 -22.62 -19.54 -16.63
N LEU A 435 -21.42 -19.03 -16.35
CA LEU A 435 -21.09 -18.49 -15.03
C LEU A 435 -21.99 -17.26 -14.75
N PRO A 436 -22.64 -17.17 -13.56
CA PRO A 436 -23.31 -15.95 -13.15
C PRO A 436 -22.35 -14.76 -13.14
N SER A 437 -22.83 -13.59 -13.54
CA SER A 437 -22.07 -12.34 -13.35
C SER A 437 -21.80 -12.11 -11.87
N ALA A 438 -20.57 -11.72 -11.53
CA ALA A 438 -20.18 -11.29 -10.19
C ALA A 438 -21.21 -10.29 -9.61
N PRO A 439 -21.58 -10.38 -8.31
CA PRO A 439 -22.52 -9.46 -7.69
C PRO A 439 -22.10 -8.00 -7.92
N GLN A 440 -23.07 -7.10 -8.14
CA GLN A 440 -22.78 -5.69 -8.47
C GLN A 440 -21.76 -5.05 -7.51
N ARG A 441 -21.89 -5.34 -6.21
CA ARG A 441 -21.00 -4.94 -5.10
C ARG A 441 -19.53 -5.36 -5.30
N GLU A 442 -19.28 -6.52 -5.90
CA GLU A 442 -17.93 -6.99 -6.24
C GLU A 442 -17.32 -6.15 -7.36
N ARG A 443 -18.10 -5.85 -8.40
CA ARG A 443 -17.67 -4.97 -9.50
C ARG A 443 -17.42 -3.54 -8.99
N GLU A 444 -18.29 -3.00 -8.14
CA GLU A 444 -18.14 -1.66 -7.53
C GLU A 444 -16.85 -1.56 -6.72
N TRP A 445 -16.61 -2.51 -5.82
CA TRP A 445 -15.39 -2.58 -5.02
C TRP A 445 -14.15 -2.72 -5.91
N ARG A 446 -14.17 -3.64 -6.88
CA ARG A 446 -13.03 -3.88 -7.78
C ARG A 446 -12.68 -2.66 -8.64
N GLN A 447 -13.67 -1.91 -9.13
CA GLN A 447 -13.41 -0.68 -9.89
C GLN A 447 -12.72 0.38 -9.02
N ILE A 448 -13.12 0.53 -7.75
CA ILE A 448 -12.44 1.44 -6.80
C ILE A 448 -11.03 0.94 -6.45
N VAL A 449 -10.85 -0.37 -6.24
CA VAL A 449 -9.52 -0.97 -6.02
C VAL A 449 -8.60 -0.75 -7.22
N ASP A 450 -9.06 -1.01 -8.44
CA ASP A 450 -8.25 -0.84 -9.65
C ASP A 450 -7.81 0.63 -9.83
N ILE A 451 -8.71 1.58 -9.55
CA ILE A 451 -8.46 3.03 -9.60
C ILE A 451 -7.47 3.50 -8.51
N LEU A 452 -7.39 2.83 -7.36
CA LEU A 452 -6.52 3.21 -6.25
C LEU A 452 -5.19 2.43 -6.17
N TRP A 453 -5.09 1.23 -6.74
CA TRP A 453 -3.93 0.33 -6.55
C TRP A 453 -3.25 -0.19 -7.83
N SER A 454 -3.78 0.07 -9.02
CA SER A 454 -3.18 -0.48 -10.26
C SER A 454 -1.96 0.30 -10.74
N ASP A 455 -0.94 -0.41 -11.23
CA ASP A 455 0.33 0.15 -11.72
C ASP A 455 0.54 -0.13 -13.23
N PRO A 456 1.18 0.79 -13.99
CA PRO A 456 1.53 0.54 -15.39
C PRO A 456 2.67 -0.48 -15.51
N LYS A 457 2.66 -1.31 -16.57
CA LYS A 457 3.77 -2.23 -16.92
C LYS A 457 4.17 -2.11 -18.40
N PRO A 458 5.46 -2.29 -18.75
CA PRO A 458 5.91 -2.13 -20.13
C PRO A 458 5.43 -3.24 -21.09
N GLN A 459 4.99 -4.40 -20.57
CA GLN A 459 4.43 -5.50 -21.36
C GLN A 459 2.90 -5.38 -21.49
N GLU A 460 2.36 -5.89 -22.59
CA GLU A 460 0.90 -5.89 -22.86
C GLU A 460 0.08 -6.75 -21.89
N GLY A 461 -1.24 -6.56 -21.95
CA GLY A 461 -2.27 -7.28 -21.21
C GLY A 461 -2.53 -6.71 -19.81
N CYS A 462 -3.50 -7.31 -19.12
CA CYS A 462 -3.79 -7.06 -17.71
C CYS A 462 -3.42 -8.29 -16.87
N SER A 463 -2.91 -8.09 -15.66
CA SER A 463 -2.50 -9.18 -14.76
C SER A 463 -2.58 -8.70 -13.30
N PRO A 464 -3.02 -9.51 -12.31
CA PRO A 464 -3.11 -9.07 -10.91
C PRO A 464 -1.79 -8.52 -10.36
N ASN A 465 -1.85 -7.50 -9.50
CA ASN A 465 -0.66 -6.93 -8.86
C ASN A 465 -0.24 -7.78 -7.65
N THR A 466 0.56 -8.82 -7.89
CA THR A 466 1.02 -9.76 -6.85
C THR A 466 2.18 -9.25 -5.99
N PHE A 467 2.64 -8.01 -6.20
CA PHE A 467 3.71 -7.39 -5.39
C PHE A 467 3.19 -6.34 -4.42
N ARG A 468 2.01 -5.74 -4.67
CA ARG A 468 1.28 -4.93 -3.67
C ARG A 468 0.12 -5.71 -3.04
N GLY A 469 -0.54 -6.57 -3.82
CA GLY A 469 -1.66 -7.43 -3.40
C GLY A 469 -3.04 -6.92 -3.78
N GLY A 470 -3.16 -5.67 -4.24
CA GLY A 470 -4.40 -5.04 -4.69
C GLY A 470 -4.26 -4.41 -6.07
N GLY A 471 -5.36 -4.32 -6.83
CA GLY A 471 -5.36 -3.81 -8.20
C GLY A 471 -4.62 -4.71 -9.19
N CYS A 472 -4.20 -4.13 -10.32
CA CYS A 472 -3.56 -4.87 -11.41
C CYS A 472 -2.33 -4.16 -11.99
N TYR A 473 -1.52 -4.91 -12.74
CA TYR A 473 -0.58 -4.39 -13.69
C TYR A 473 -1.22 -4.27 -15.07
N PHE A 474 -1.31 -3.06 -15.61
CA PHE A 474 -1.91 -2.77 -16.91
C PHE A 474 -0.88 -2.39 -17.97
N GLY A 475 -0.98 -3.00 -19.16
CA GLY A 475 -0.08 -2.74 -20.28
C GLY A 475 -0.47 -1.54 -21.16
N PRO A 476 0.36 -1.20 -22.17
CA PRO A 476 0.09 -0.11 -23.12
C PRO A 476 -1.22 -0.29 -23.90
N ASP A 477 -1.58 -1.53 -24.21
CA ASP A 477 -2.81 -1.93 -24.88
C ASP A 477 -4.06 -1.65 -24.03
N VAL A 478 -3.96 -1.80 -22.70
CA VAL A 478 -5.04 -1.47 -21.76
C VAL A 478 -5.29 0.03 -21.76
N THR A 479 -4.21 0.83 -21.65
CA THR A 479 -4.27 2.29 -21.78
C THR A 479 -4.87 2.72 -23.11
N GLN A 480 -4.39 2.17 -24.23
CA GLN A 480 -4.87 2.56 -25.55
C GLN A 480 -6.36 2.26 -25.71
N ARG A 481 -6.84 1.09 -25.27
CA ARG A 481 -8.28 0.75 -25.28
C ARG A 481 -9.12 1.72 -24.47
N LEU A 482 -8.72 2.04 -23.23
CA LEU A 482 -9.49 2.94 -22.36
C LEU A 482 -9.50 4.37 -22.90
N LEU A 483 -8.35 4.89 -23.35
CA LEU A 483 -8.28 6.24 -23.90
C LEU A 483 -9.13 6.37 -25.17
N LEU A 484 -9.07 5.39 -26.08
CA LEU A 484 -9.93 5.37 -27.28
C LEU A 484 -11.42 5.26 -26.92
N ARG A 485 -11.80 4.41 -25.94
CA ARG A 485 -13.21 4.21 -25.54
C ARG A 485 -13.87 5.51 -25.08
N HIS A 486 -13.22 6.27 -24.22
CA HIS A 486 -13.77 7.51 -23.64
C HIS A 486 -13.28 8.80 -24.33
N GLY A 487 -12.64 8.69 -25.52
CA GLY A 487 -12.18 9.84 -26.31
C GLY A 487 -11.08 10.67 -25.67
N LEU A 488 -10.33 10.09 -24.73
CA LEU A 488 -9.23 10.70 -23.99
C LEU A 488 -7.90 10.60 -24.78
N GLN A 489 -6.88 11.33 -24.31
CA GLN A 489 -5.54 11.40 -24.92
C GLN A 489 -4.43 10.97 -23.95
N LEU A 490 -4.63 11.16 -22.65
CA LEU A 490 -3.59 11.05 -21.63
C LEU A 490 -4.17 10.57 -20.29
N LEU A 491 -3.43 9.69 -19.61
CA LEU A 491 -3.63 9.29 -18.22
C LEU A 491 -2.53 9.92 -17.35
N ILE A 492 -2.90 10.59 -16.26
CA ILE A 492 -1.98 11.06 -15.22
C ILE A 492 -2.29 10.29 -13.93
N ARG A 493 -1.27 9.76 -13.27
CA ARG A 493 -1.39 8.98 -12.04
C ARG A 493 -0.26 9.24 -11.05
N SER A 494 -0.37 8.73 -9.82
CA SER A 494 0.60 8.95 -8.75
C SER A 494 1.04 7.61 -8.14
N HIS A 495 0.90 7.34 -6.83
CA HIS A 495 1.04 6.01 -6.18
C HIS A 495 2.42 5.29 -6.26
N GLU A 496 3.29 5.70 -7.17
CA GLU A 496 4.67 5.26 -7.29
C GLU A 496 5.60 6.46 -7.10
N CYS A 497 6.46 6.37 -6.08
CA CYS A 497 7.65 7.20 -6.01
C CYS A 497 8.44 7.05 -7.31
N LYS A 498 8.80 8.16 -7.97
CA LYS A 498 9.68 8.17 -9.16
C LYS A 498 10.91 9.04 -8.90
N GLN A 499 12.07 8.59 -9.38
CA GLN A 499 13.38 9.15 -9.00
C GLN A 499 13.53 10.65 -9.33
N GLU A 500 12.98 11.10 -10.45
CA GLU A 500 13.01 12.49 -10.89
C GLU A 500 11.68 13.23 -10.60
N GLY A 501 10.82 12.66 -9.74
CA GLY A 501 9.50 13.18 -9.38
C GLY A 501 8.39 12.85 -10.37
N TYR A 502 8.74 12.34 -11.56
CA TYR A 502 7.79 11.89 -12.57
C TYR A 502 8.39 10.80 -13.47
N GLU A 503 7.54 10.12 -14.24
CA GLU A 503 7.92 9.17 -15.30
C GLU A 503 6.88 9.18 -16.43
N LEU A 504 7.31 8.91 -17.67
CA LEU A 504 6.42 8.71 -18.82
C LEU A 504 6.52 7.25 -19.27
N CYS A 505 5.38 6.57 -19.39
CA CYS A 505 5.30 5.21 -19.91
C CYS A 505 4.19 5.06 -20.96
N HIS A 506 4.04 3.87 -21.53
CA HIS A 506 3.08 3.53 -22.60
C HIS A 506 3.11 4.53 -23.76
N GLY A 507 4.30 4.76 -24.33
CA GLY A 507 4.51 5.71 -25.43
C GLY A 507 4.32 7.20 -25.05
N GLY A 508 4.20 7.53 -23.77
CA GLY A 508 3.85 8.86 -23.27
C GLY A 508 2.36 9.05 -23.01
N GLN A 509 1.53 8.01 -23.18
CA GLN A 509 0.09 8.06 -22.88
C GLN A 509 -0.23 7.92 -21.37
N VAL A 510 0.76 7.53 -20.55
CA VAL A 510 0.65 7.50 -19.09
C VAL A 510 1.80 8.29 -18.48
N ILE A 511 1.47 9.18 -17.54
CA ILE A 511 2.43 9.92 -16.72
C ILE A 511 2.23 9.54 -15.26
N THR A 512 3.30 9.13 -14.59
CA THR A 512 3.36 9.10 -13.12
C THR A 512 3.88 10.44 -12.61
N ILE A 513 3.24 11.04 -11.61
CA ILE A 513 3.65 12.28 -10.92
C ILE A 513 3.64 12.08 -9.40
N PHE A 514 4.71 12.50 -8.72
CA PHE A 514 4.95 12.24 -7.30
C PHE A 514 5.56 13.47 -6.61
N SER A 515 4.96 13.93 -5.51
CA SER A 515 5.24 15.26 -4.93
C SER A 515 6.00 15.24 -3.59
N ALA A 516 6.11 14.09 -2.92
CA ALA A 516 6.97 13.91 -1.74
C ALA A 516 8.45 13.82 -2.16
N SER A 517 9.31 14.80 -1.80
CA SER A 517 10.74 14.73 -2.10
C SER A 517 11.53 14.12 -0.94
N ASN A 518 12.66 13.46 -1.25
CA ASN A 518 13.44 12.71 -0.26
C ASN A 518 12.57 11.66 0.49
N TYR A 519 11.66 11.00 -0.23
CA TYR A 519 10.64 10.12 0.33
C TYR A 519 11.27 9.00 1.16
N TYR A 520 12.23 8.27 0.58
CA TYR A 520 12.99 7.26 1.30
C TYR A 520 14.13 7.82 2.19
N GLU A 521 14.92 8.80 1.69
CA GLU A 521 16.11 9.33 2.38
C GLU A 521 16.55 10.69 1.78
N GLU A 522 17.32 11.52 2.49
CA GLU A 522 17.86 12.77 1.92
C GLU A 522 18.69 12.48 0.66
N GLY A 523 18.23 13.03 -0.47
CA GLY A 523 18.86 12.87 -1.76
C GLY A 523 18.35 11.70 -2.62
N SER A 524 17.37 10.91 -2.18
CA SER A 524 16.84 9.74 -2.92
C SER A 524 16.14 10.13 -4.23
N ASN A 525 14.97 10.75 -4.15
CA ASN A 525 14.16 11.24 -5.27
C ASN A 525 13.99 12.77 -5.25
N ARG A 526 13.53 13.33 -6.36
CA ARG A 526 12.88 14.65 -6.41
C ARG A 526 11.38 14.52 -6.21
N GLY A 527 10.73 15.59 -5.77
CA GLY A 527 9.30 15.79 -5.98
C GLY A 527 9.06 16.56 -7.28
N ALA A 528 7.87 16.45 -7.85
CA ALA A 528 7.44 17.29 -8.97
C ALA A 528 5.94 17.58 -8.91
N TYR A 529 5.52 18.63 -9.63
CA TYR A 529 4.14 18.88 -10.03
C TYR A 529 4.06 19.15 -11.53
N ILE A 530 2.88 18.97 -12.11
CA ILE A 530 2.58 19.25 -13.52
C ILE A 530 1.78 20.56 -13.61
N LYS A 531 1.96 21.31 -14.70
CA LYS A 531 0.99 22.30 -15.16
C LYS A 531 0.39 21.91 -16.51
N LEU A 532 -0.89 22.22 -16.68
CA LEU A 532 -1.61 22.13 -17.95
C LEU A 532 -2.26 23.47 -18.25
N GLY A 533 -1.88 24.11 -19.35
CA GLY A 533 -2.66 25.20 -19.96
C GLY A 533 -3.64 24.65 -21.00
N ARG A 534 -4.28 25.56 -21.74
CA ARG A 534 -5.23 25.24 -22.85
C ARG A 534 -4.62 24.40 -23.97
N GLU A 535 -3.30 24.39 -24.08
CA GLU A 535 -2.56 23.51 -24.99
C GLU A 535 -2.60 22.02 -24.59
N LEU A 536 -3.03 21.71 -23.35
CA LEU A 536 -3.07 20.36 -22.76
C LEU A 536 -1.72 19.61 -22.74
N VAL A 537 -0.62 20.31 -22.99
CA VAL A 537 0.76 19.79 -22.91
C VAL A 537 1.22 19.83 -21.45
N PRO A 538 1.57 18.69 -20.82
CA PRO A 538 2.02 18.65 -19.43
C PRO A 538 3.42 19.26 -19.27
N ARG A 539 3.52 20.30 -18.45
CA ARG A 539 4.77 21.02 -18.14
C ARG A 539 5.23 20.65 -16.73
N PHE A 540 6.36 19.96 -16.62
CA PHE A 540 6.87 19.41 -15.35
C PHE A 540 7.74 20.40 -14.58
N TYR A 541 7.47 20.55 -13.28
CA TYR A 541 8.22 21.41 -12.36
C TYR A 541 8.82 20.55 -11.23
N GLN A 542 10.10 20.22 -11.36
CA GLN A 542 10.83 19.41 -10.38
C GLN A 542 11.40 20.26 -9.24
N TYR A 543 11.38 19.73 -8.02
CA TYR A 543 11.99 20.34 -6.83
C TYR A 543 12.53 19.27 -5.87
N GLN A 544 13.24 19.73 -4.84
CA GLN A 544 13.70 18.89 -3.75
C GLN A 544 13.89 19.77 -2.51
N VAL A 545 13.21 19.42 -1.41
CA VAL A 545 13.40 20.09 -0.11
C VAL A 545 14.78 19.78 0.45
N SER A 546 15.38 20.78 1.10
CA SER A 546 16.72 20.73 1.64
C SER A 546 16.77 21.43 3.00
N ARG A 547 16.74 20.65 4.11
CA ARG A 547 16.84 21.22 5.47
C ARG A 547 18.25 21.69 5.84
N THR A 548 19.28 21.14 5.18
CA THR A 548 20.69 21.39 5.52
C THR A 548 21.62 21.47 4.28
N THR A 549 21.06 21.32 3.09
CA THR A 549 21.80 20.86 1.90
C THR A 549 22.50 21.98 1.14
N ARG A 550 23.60 22.53 1.68
CA ARG A 550 24.60 23.27 0.90
C ARG A 550 25.16 22.37 -0.23
N LYS A 551 24.54 22.42 -1.42
CA LYS A 551 24.95 21.75 -2.68
C LYS A 551 25.72 20.42 -2.47
N LEU A 552 25.08 19.43 -1.82
CA LEU A 552 25.65 18.08 -1.79
C LEU A 552 25.86 17.56 -3.21
N THR A 553 27.07 17.08 -3.50
CA THR A 553 27.37 16.47 -4.79
C THR A 553 26.54 15.20 -5.00
N LEU A 554 26.31 14.82 -6.27
CA LEU A 554 25.66 13.55 -6.61
C LEU A 554 26.31 12.36 -5.88
N THR A 555 27.64 12.37 -5.78
CA THR A 555 28.45 11.39 -5.03
C THR A 555 28.05 11.29 -3.55
N GLN A 556 27.77 12.41 -2.87
CA GLN A 556 27.38 12.41 -1.47
C GLN A 556 25.93 11.93 -1.29
N ARG A 557 25.01 12.38 -2.15
CA ARG A 557 23.61 11.91 -2.15
C ARG A 557 23.51 10.41 -2.36
N VAL A 558 24.18 9.87 -3.38
CA VAL A 558 24.18 8.44 -3.67
C VAL A 558 24.71 7.65 -2.47
N ARG A 559 25.81 8.08 -1.82
CA ARG A 559 26.34 7.41 -0.62
C ARG A 559 25.37 7.43 0.57
N ALA A 560 24.64 8.53 0.79
CA ALA A 560 23.68 8.64 1.89
C ALA A 560 22.49 7.70 1.67
N ALA A 561 21.83 7.80 0.51
CA ALA A 561 20.71 6.94 0.14
C ALA A 561 21.11 5.44 0.12
N GLU A 562 22.28 5.10 -0.44
CA GLU A 562 22.83 3.74 -0.47
C GLU A 562 23.11 3.19 0.94
N GLY A 563 23.68 4.00 1.83
CA GLY A 563 23.93 3.60 3.22
C GLY A 563 22.65 3.35 4.01
N SER A 564 21.59 4.08 3.71
CA SER A 564 20.26 3.90 4.31
C SER A 564 19.54 2.68 3.73
N ALA A 565 19.54 2.51 2.41
CA ALA A 565 19.00 1.33 1.72
C ALA A 565 19.68 0.03 2.18
N LEU A 566 21.02 0.01 2.24
CA LEU A 566 21.76 -1.16 2.73
C LEU A 566 21.49 -1.46 4.21
N ARG A 567 21.14 -0.45 5.03
CA ARG A 567 20.69 -0.67 6.41
C ARG A 567 19.31 -1.33 6.45
N ALA A 568 18.31 -0.78 5.75
CA ALA A 568 16.98 -1.35 5.65
C ALA A 568 16.99 -2.78 5.06
N LEU A 569 17.89 -3.05 4.12
CA LEU A 569 18.11 -4.40 3.60
C LEU A 569 18.73 -5.31 4.67
N LYS A 570 19.79 -4.88 5.36
CA LYS A 570 20.39 -5.67 6.47
C LYS A 570 19.38 -5.95 7.60
N GLU A 571 18.46 -5.02 7.86
CA GLU A 571 17.34 -5.20 8.80
C GLU A 571 16.38 -6.33 8.35
N LYS A 572 15.95 -6.36 7.08
CA LYS A 572 15.13 -7.48 6.55
C LYS A 572 15.92 -8.80 6.50
N LEU A 573 17.24 -8.78 6.28
CA LEU A 573 18.09 -9.98 6.40
C LEU A 573 18.12 -10.52 7.85
N PHE A 574 18.20 -9.65 8.85
CA PHE A 574 18.14 -10.05 10.25
C PHE A 574 16.76 -10.63 10.61
N ALA A 575 15.69 -10.05 10.09
CA ALA A 575 14.30 -10.49 10.30
C ALA A 575 13.97 -11.89 9.75
N HIS A 576 14.77 -12.40 8.80
CA HIS A 576 14.63 -13.72 8.19
C HIS A 576 15.90 -14.59 8.35
N ARG A 577 16.75 -14.27 9.34
CA ARG A 577 18.04 -14.94 9.57
C ARG A 577 17.89 -16.46 9.74
N SER A 578 16.86 -16.94 10.44
CA SER A 578 16.66 -18.37 10.69
C SER A 578 16.31 -19.13 9.40
N GLU A 579 15.44 -18.55 8.56
CA GLU A 579 15.10 -19.09 7.24
C GLU A 579 16.29 -19.06 6.26
N LEU A 580 17.02 -17.94 6.22
CA LEU A 580 18.22 -17.81 5.41
C LEU A 580 19.29 -18.84 5.80
N MET A 581 19.56 -19.02 7.10
CA MET A 581 20.52 -20.01 7.59
C MET A 581 20.09 -21.44 7.26
N ALA A 582 18.81 -21.79 7.42
CA ALA A 582 18.29 -23.09 7.02
C ALA A 582 18.41 -23.32 5.50
N GLY A 583 18.12 -22.29 4.69
CA GLY A 583 18.29 -22.31 3.24
C GLY A 583 19.74 -22.50 2.81
N PHE A 584 20.70 -21.80 3.43
CA PHE A 584 22.13 -21.98 3.15
C PHE A 584 22.61 -23.40 3.50
N GLN A 585 22.15 -23.95 4.63
CA GLN A 585 22.50 -25.32 5.08
C GLN A 585 21.97 -26.45 4.18
N GLN A 586 20.93 -26.22 3.37
CA GLN A 586 20.46 -27.21 2.38
C GLN A 586 21.46 -27.43 1.24
N TYR A 587 22.24 -26.40 0.90
CA TYR A 587 23.31 -26.44 -0.09
C TYR A 587 24.64 -26.84 0.54
N ASP A 588 25.04 -26.21 1.66
CA ASP A 588 26.27 -26.53 2.40
C ASP A 588 26.07 -27.74 3.34
N ARG A 589 25.82 -28.91 2.76
CA ARG A 589 25.64 -30.18 3.49
C ARG A 589 26.86 -30.61 4.31
N ASN A 590 28.03 -30.06 3.99
CA ASN A 590 29.28 -30.31 4.69
C ASN A 590 29.54 -29.29 5.82
N ASN A 591 28.67 -28.30 6.00
CA ASN A 591 28.75 -27.25 7.02
C ASN A 591 30.11 -26.52 7.04
N THR A 592 30.61 -26.21 5.83
CA THR A 592 31.88 -25.52 5.56
C THR A 592 31.83 -24.01 5.82
N GLY A 593 30.64 -23.41 5.85
CA GLY A 593 30.43 -21.96 5.87
C GLY A 593 30.59 -21.28 4.50
N SER A 594 30.77 -22.05 3.42
CA SER A 594 30.99 -21.55 2.05
C SER A 594 29.96 -22.13 1.07
N MET A 595 29.51 -21.32 0.10
CA MET A 595 28.62 -21.73 -0.99
C MET A 595 28.85 -20.88 -2.25
N SER A 596 28.37 -21.26 -3.43
CA SER A 596 28.58 -20.41 -4.62
C SER A 596 27.74 -19.12 -4.58
N VAL A 597 28.21 -18.10 -5.30
CA VAL A 597 27.47 -16.83 -5.52
C VAL A 597 26.13 -17.06 -6.24
N SER A 598 25.94 -18.20 -6.92
CA SER A 598 24.65 -18.57 -7.53
C SER A 598 23.66 -19.07 -6.50
N GLU A 599 24.05 -20.07 -5.72
CA GLU A 599 23.17 -20.71 -4.72
C GLU A 599 22.81 -19.71 -3.61
N TRP A 600 23.78 -18.90 -3.17
CA TRP A 600 23.53 -17.82 -2.22
C TRP A 600 22.48 -16.83 -2.73
N ALA A 601 22.58 -16.42 -4.00
CA ALA A 601 21.59 -15.52 -4.59
C ALA A 601 20.19 -16.15 -4.66
N GLN A 602 20.10 -17.45 -5.00
CA GLN A 602 18.83 -18.19 -5.06
C GLN A 602 18.16 -18.36 -3.69
N VAL A 603 18.94 -18.58 -2.61
CA VAL A 603 18.40 -18.64 -1.24
C VAL A 603 17.91 -17.25 -0.78
N MET A 604 18.67 -16.20 -1.08
CA MET A 604 18.27 -14.82 -0.75
C MET A 604 16.96 -14.43 -1.48
N GLU A 605 16.84 -14.79 -2.75
CA GLU A 605 15.64 -14.54 -3.57
C GLU A 605 14.42 -15.33 -3.07
N SER A 606 14.56 -16.62 -2.79
CA SER A 606 13.43 -17.48 -2.39
C SER A 606 12.90 -17.21 -0.98
N VAL A 607 13.77 -16.88 -0.03
CA VAL A 607 13.39 -16.55 1.35
C VAL A 607 12.81 -15.14 1.45
N LEU A 608 13.50 -14.14 0.88
CA LEU A 608 13.15 -12.74 1.10
C LEU A 608 12.09 -12.23 0.11
N ARG A 609 11.93 -12.89 -1.04
CA ARG A 609 10.98 -12.56 -2.12
C ARG A 609 11.11 -11.13 -2.66
N LEU A 610 12.31 -10.53 -2.54
CA LEU A 610 12.63 -9.22 -3.10
C LEU A 610 13.31 -9.38 -4.47
N ASP A 611 12.75 -8.76 -5.51
CA ASP A 611 13.39 -8.64 -6.84
C ASP A 611 14.58 -7.68 -6.77
N LEU A 612 15.73 -8.22 -6.37
CA LEU A 612 16.97 -7.48 -6.19
C LEU A 612 18.13 -8.15 -6.92
N PRO A 613 19.09 -7.37 -7.46
CA PRO A 613 20.25 -7.91 -8.15
C PRO A 613 21.28 -8.46 -7.16
N TRP A 614 20.94 -9.53 -6.43
CA TRP A 614 21.70 -10.10 -5.31
C TRP A 614 23.19 -10.27 -5.60
N ARG A 615 23.54 -10.78 -6.79
CA ARG A 615 24.94 -10.96 -7.26
C ARG A 615 25.74 -9.64 -7.30
N THR A 616 25.07 -8.52 -7.54
CA THR A 616 25.65 -7.15 -7.52
C THR A 616 25.72 -6.59 -6.09
N LEU A 617 24.76 -6.94 -5.24
CA LEU A 617 24.69 -6.50 -3.83
C LEU A 617 25.65 -7.28 -2.91
N ARG A 618 25.98 -8.54 -3.26
CA ARG A 618 26.91 -9.44 -2.57
C ARG A 618 28.11 -8.72 -1.90
N PRO A 619 28.96 -7.92 -2.58
CA PRO A 619 30.10 -7.25 -1.96
C PRO A 619 29.78 -6.21 -0.86
N HIS A 620 28.50 -5.82 -0.69
CA HIS A 620 28.03 -4.94 0.38
C HIS A 620 27.35 -5.70 1.53
N LEU A 621 27.07 -6.99 1.34
CA LEU A 621 26.31 -7.83 2.26
C LEU A 621 27.14 -8.99 2.84
N THR A 622 28.12 -9.51 2.10
CA THR A 622 28.86 -10.71 2.48
C THR A 622 30.27 -10.78 1.86
N ARG A 623 31.20 -11.38 2.61
CA ARG A 623 32.58 -11.61 2.19
C ARG A 623 32.67 -12.80 1.23
N LEU A 624 33.85 -12.97 0.62
CA LEU A 624 34.21 -14.21 -0.07
C LEU A 624 35.19 -14.98 0.80
N ALA A 625 35.05 -16.30 0.82
CA ALA A 625 36.04 -17.22 1.36
C ALA A 625 37.25 -17.36 0.37
N PRO A 626 38.39 -17.93 0.81
CA PRO A 626 39.62 -17.96 0.00
C PRO A 626 39.53 -18.78 -1.29
N ASP A 627 38.53 -19.66 -1.39
CA ASP A 627 38.13 -20.46 -2.56
C ASP A 627 37.36 -19.65 -3.62
N GLY A 628 36.91 -18.43 -3.28
CA GLY A 628 36.00 -17.61 -4.10
C GLY A 628 34.51 -17.87 -3.85
N GLY A 629 34.16 -18.77 -2.92
CA GLY A 629 32.81 -18.97 -2.41
C GLY A 629 32.36 -17.83 -1.49
N VAL A 630 31.09 -17.86 -1.08
CA VAL A 630 30.47 -16.87 -0.21
C VAL A 630 30.54 -17.34 1.25
N ASP A 631 31.21 -16.55 2.09
CA ASP A 631 31.20 -16.66 3.56
C ASP A 631 29.81 -16.26 4.06
N TYR A 632 28.82 -17.14 3.95
CA TYR A 632 27.43 -16.82 4.28
C TYR A 632 27.22 -16.48 5.77
N PRO A 633 27.99 -17.02 6.75
CA PRO A 633 27.94 -16.54 8.13
C PRO A 633 28.32 -15.05 8.28
N SER A 634 29.19 -14.51 7.41
CA SER A 634 29.53 -13.07 7.43
C SER A 634 28.36 -12.13 7.18
N CYS A 635 27.27 -12.60 6.54
CA CYS A 635 26.06 -11.79 6.33
C CYS A 635 25.59 -11.14 7.63
N PHE A 636 25.70 -11.86 8.75
CA PHE A 636 25.09 -11.47 10.03
C PHE A 636 26.08 -10.89 11.05
N GLN A 637 27.38 -10.84 10.75
CA GLN A 637 28.41 -10.42 11.72
C GLN A 637 28.33 -8.92 12.06
N ASP A 638 28.01 -8.07 11.08
CA ASP A 638 27.82 -6.63 11.29
C ASP A 638 26.42 -6.25 11.82
N MET A 639 25.54 -7.22 12.11
CA MET A 639 24.13 -6.98 12.46
C MET A 639 23.88 -7.00 13.98
N GLY A 640 24.92 -6.81 14.80
CA GLY A 640 24.76 -6.64 16.24
C GLY A 640 23.87 -5.43 16.57
N PRO A 641 22.92 -5.54 17.51
CA PRO A 641 21.98 -4.46 17.79
C PRO A 641 22.70 -3.22 18.33
N GLY A 642 22.34 -2.05 17.81
CA GLY A 642 22.77 -0.77 18.34
C GLY A 642 22.19 -0.54 19.74
N SER A 643 22.94 -0.95 20.76
CA SER A 643 22.83 -0.55 22.16
C SER A 643 21.40 -0.46 22.76
N HIS A 644 20.78 -1.61 23.10
CA HIS A 644 20.19 -1.79 24.45
C HIS A 644 19.63 -3.19 24.82
N LEU A 645 19.66 -4.20 23.95
CA LEU A 645 19.09 -5.54 24.22
C LEU A 645 20.15 -6.62 24.45
N SER A 646 20.71 -6.68 25.66
CA SER A 646 21.86 -7.55 26.01
C SER A 646 21.49 -8.96 26.54
N GLN A 647 20.21 -9.33 26.62
CA GLN A 647 19.75 -10.60 27.23
C GLN A 647 18.71 -11.37 26.38
N VAL A 648 18.51 -10.99 25.12
CA VAL A 648 17.48 -11.56 24.22
C VAL A 648 18.04 -12.72 23.41
N THR A 649 17.35 -13.87 23.39
CA THR A 649 17.73 -15.04 22.57
C THR A 649 17.64 -14.73 21.06
N PRO A 650 18.56 -15.17 20.19
CA PRO A 650 18.61 -14.73 18.79
C PRO A 650 17.29 -14.88 18.00
N ASN A 651 16.62 -16.03 18.09
CA ASN A 651 15.33 -16.25 17.42
C ASN A 651 14.22 -15.32 17.95
N LEU A 652 14.27 -14.95 19.24
CA LEU A 652 13.34 -13.95 19.79
C LEU A 652 13.64 -12.57 19.19
N ALA A 653 14.91 -12.15 19.15
CA ALA A 653 15.28 -10.88 18.52
C ALA A 653 14.83 -10.81 17.04
N GLU A 654 14.91 -11.93 16.30
CA GLU A 654 14.39 -12.07 14.95
C GLU A 654 12.86 -11.94 14.89
N THR A 655 12.10 -12.72 15.66
CA THR A 655 10.62 -12.68 15.67
C THR A 655 10.09 -11.30 16.10
N LEU A 656 10.67 -10.71 17.16
CA LEU A 656 10.32 -9.37 17.64
C LEU A 656 10.64 -8.27 16.63
N PHE A 657 11.63 -8.47 15.76
CA PHE A 657 11.95 -7.52 14.69
C PHE A 657 10.99 -7.71 13.50
N ARG A 658 10.77 -8.96 13.09
CA ARG A 658 9.92 -9.34 11.95
C ARG A 658 8.49 -8.80 12.09
N TYR A 659 7.87 -9.05 13.25
CA TYR A 659 6.50 -8.62 13.53
C TYR A 659 6.44 -7.34 14.38
N ARG A 660 7.52 -6.54 14.47
CA ARG A 660 7.58 -5.40 15.40
C ARG A 660 6.40 -4.45 15.24
N THR A 661 6.17 -4.01 14.00
CA THR A 661 5.08 -3.09 13.65
C THR A 661 3.72 -3.76 13.77
N ASP A 662 3.62 -5.05 13.46
CA ASP A 662 2.37 -5.80 13.49
C ASP A 662 1.90 -6.07 14.93
N ILE A 663 2.83 -6.42 15.84
CA ILE A 663 2.57 -6.54 17.28
C ILE A 663 2.32 -5.17 17.91
N GLU A 664 2.99 -4.11 17.44
CA GLU A 664 2.66 -2.74 17.86
C GLU A 664 1.24 -2.34 17.41
N ILE A 665 0.79 -2.71 16.21
CA ILE A 665 -0.60 -2.52 15.76
C ILE A 665 -1.57 -3.34 16.61
N ILE A 666 -1.29 -4.64 16.84
CA ILE A 666 -2.12 -5.51 17.69
C ILE A 666 -2.22 -4.93 19.11
N PHE A 667 -1.10 -4.50 19.70
CA PHE A 667 -1.09 -3.89 21.03
C PHE A 667 -1.98 -2.65 21.09
N ASN A 668 -1.83 -1.71 20.13
CA ASN A 668 -2.68 -0.51 20.04
C ASN A 668 -4.15 -0.79 19.69
N ILE A 669 -4.50 -2.00 19.24
CA ILE A 669 -5.88 -2.47 19.01
C ILE A 669 -6.49 -3.08 20.29
N ILE A 670 -5.67 -3.71 21.13
CA ILE A 670 -6.10 -4.33 22.39
C ILE A 670 -6.15 -3.28 23.52
N ASP A 671 -5.14 -2.41 23.61
CA ASP A 671 -5.05 -1.26 24.51
C ASP A 671 -6.14 -0.23 24.14
N LYS A 672 -7.35 -0.42 24.68
CA LYS A 672 -8.58 0.31 24.34
C LYS A 672 -8.77 1.55 25.19
N ASP A 673 -7.93 1.84 26.18
CA ASP A 673 -7.83 3.15 26.82
C ASP A 673 -6.59 3.97 26.39
N HIS A 674 -5.63 3.34 25.71
CA HIS A 674 -4.32 3.90 25.33
C HIS A 674 -3.46 4.30 26.53
N SER A 675 -3.57 3.54 27.63
CA SER A 675 -2.71 3.66 28.81
C SER A 675 -1.26 3.24 28.55
N GLY A 676 -1.01 2.45 27.50
CA GLY A 676 0.28 1.78 27.27
C GLY A 676 0.41 0.45 28.01
N LEU A 677 -0.69 -0.06 28.58
CA LEU A 677 -0.82 -1.35 29.25
C LEU A 677 -2.07 -2.05 28.74
N ILE A 678 -2.01 -3.36 28.52
CA ILE A 678 -3.21 -4.16 28.22
C ILE A 678 -3.80 -4.66 29.53
N SER A 679 -5.06 -4.33 29.84
CA SER A 679 -5.74 -4.92 31.00
C SER A 679 -6.08 -6.39 30.76
N ILE A 680 -6.18 -7.16 31.85
CA ILE A 680 -6.58 -8.58 31.76
C ILE A 680 -7.94 -8.79 31.10
N GLU A 681 -8.85 -7.81 31.14
CA GLU A 681 -10.14 -7.89 30.46
C GLU A 681 -10.02 -7.72 28.94
N GLU A 682 -9.22 -6.76 28.47
CA GLU A 682 -8.94 -6.56 27.04
C GLU A 682 -8.19 -7.74 26.43
N PHE A 683 -7.21 -8.28 27.15
CA PHE A 683 -6.51 -9.50 26.77
C PHE A 683 -7.47 -10.70 26.66
N ARG A 684 -8.32 -10.90 27.69
CA ARG A 684 -9.32 -11.97 27.73
C ARG A 684 -10.34 -11.86 26.60
N HIS A 685 -10.81 -10.65 26.31
CA HIS A 685 -11.75 -10.38 25.23
C HIS A 685 -11.13 -10.77 23.88
N THR A 686 -9.87 -10.38 23.66
CA THR A 686 -9.12 -10.68 22.44
C THR A 686 -8.87 -12.18 22.24
N TRP A 687 -8.43 -12.90 23.28
CA TRP A 687 -8.05 -14.31 23.14
C TRP A 687 -9.21 -15.26 22.84
N ARG A 688 -10.43 -14.97 23.33
CA ARG A 688 -11.64 -15.72 22.96
C ARG A 688 -11.88 -15.74 21.45
N LEU A 689 -11.41 -14.72 20.73
CA LEU A 689 -11.63 -14.55 19.29
C LEU A 689 -10.51 -15.16 18.45
N PHE A 690 -9.27 -15.15 18.95
CA PHE A 690 -8.20 -16.03 18.42
C PHE A 690 -8.63 -17.51 18.50
N SER A 691 -9.21 -17.90 19.64
CA SER A 691 -9.78 -19.25 19.86
C SER A 691 -10.83 -19.59 18.79
N ALA A 692 -11.83 -18.71 18.62
CA ALA A 692 -12.89 -18.88 17.62
C ALA A 692 -12.38 -18.91 16.17
N HIS A 693 -11.34 -18.14 15.84
CA HIS A 693 -10.73 -18.13 14.49
C HIS A 693 -10.08 -19.46 14.15
N LEU A 694 -9.27 -19.99 15.06
CA LEU A 694 -8.41 -21.15 14.79
C LEU A 694 -9.14 -22.49 14.98
N GLY A 695 -10.45 -22.46 15.29
CA GLY A 695 -11.25 -23.65 15.59
C GLY A 695 -10.90 -24.32 16.93
N VAL A 696 -10.14 -23.64 17.78
CA VAL A 696 -9.68 -24.16 19.07
C VAL A 696 -10.66 -23.71 20.15
N ASN A 697 -11.14 -24.61 21.00
CA ASN A 697 -11.90 -24.25 22.20
C ASN A 697 -10.95 -24.14 23.39
N ILE A 698 -10.72 -22.92 23.88
CA ILE A 698 -9.93 -22.62 25.08
C ILE A 698 -10.88 -22.15 26.18
N ASP A 699 -10.82 -22.77 27.37
CA ASP A 699 -11.65 -22.38 28.51
C ASP A 699 -11.27 -20.99 29.05
N ASP A 700 -12.24 -20.27 29.59
CA ASP A 700 -12.05 -18.95 30.19
C ASP A 700 -10.98 -18.98 31.29
N ARG A 701 -10.87 -20.08 32.06
CA ARG A 701 -9.82 -20.23 33.08
C ARG A 701 -8.44 -20.27 32.43
N ALA A 702 -8.27 -21.05 31.37
CA ALA A 702 -7.03 -21.12 30.61
C ALA A 702 -6.66 -19.78 29.96
N ILE A 703 -7.64 -18.96 29.55
CA ILE A 703 -7.36 -17.59 29.04
C ILE A 703 -6.89 -16.66 30.18
N ASN A 704 -7.51 -16.71 31.36
CA ASN A 704 -7.07 -15.93 32.52
C ASN A 704 -5.69 -16.39 33.03
N ASP A 705 -5.42 -17.69 33.02
CA ASP A 705 -4.14 -18.27 33.45
C ASP A 705 -3.03 -18.04 32.42
N LEU A 706 -3.36 -17.98 31.12
CA LEU A 706 -2.47 -17.48 30.07
C LEU A 706 -2.12 -16.01 30.31
N ALA A 707 -3.09 -15.15 30.58
CA ALA A 707 -2.84 -13.73 30.90
C ALA A 707 -1.90 -13.58 32.11
N ARG A 708 -2.17 -14.30 33.21
CA ARG A 708 -1.32 -14.38 34.42
C ARG A 708 0.05 -15.02 34.20
N SER A 709 0.29 -15.69 33.07
CA SER A 709 1.59 -16.23 32.68
C SER A 709 2.41 -15.28 31.80
N ILE A 710 1.77 -14.19 31.36
CA ILE A 710 2.33 -13.14 30.51
C ILE A 710 2.58 -11.88 31.35
N ASP A 711 1.68 -11.56 32.28
CA ASP A 711 1.93 -10.65 33.40
C ASP A 711 3.06 -11.24 34.28
N PHE A 712 4.30 -10.86 33.99
CA PHE A 712 5.51 -11.33 34.67
C PHE A 712 5.75 -10.51 35.94
N ASN A 713 5.42 -9.22 35.90
CA ASN A 713 5.66 -8.28 36.97
C ASN A 713 4.61 -8.38 38.11
N LYS A 714 3.39 -8.84 37.78
CA LYS A 714 2.22 -9.08 38.64
C LYS A 714 1.47 -7.83 39.11
N ASP A 715 1.46 -6.78 38.29
CA ASP A 715 0.62 -5.59 38.52
C ASP A 715 -0.85 -5.79 38.11
N GLY A 716 -1.19 -6.86 37.37
CA GLY A 716 -2.54 -7.16 36.90
C GLY A 716 -2.87 -6.64 35.49
N SER A 717 -1.90 -6.01 34.84
CA SER A 717 -1.89 -5.60 33.44
C SER A 717 -0.82 -6.39 32.66
N ILE A 718 -0.68 -6.10 31.37
CA ILE A 718 0.37 -6.65 30.51
C ILE A 718 1.03 -5.48 29.76
N ASP A 719 2.29 -5.15 30.08
CA ASP A 719 3.03 -4.12 29.36
C ASP A 719 3.50 -4.60 27.97
N PHE A 720 3.90 -3.70 27.08
CA PHE A 720 4.31 -4.05 25.71
C PHE A 720 5.47 -5.07 25.66
N THR A 721 6.39 -5.03 26.60
CA THR A 721 7.51 -5.98 26.78
C THR A 721 7.00 -7.37 27.16
N GLU A 722 6.03 -7.42 28.07
CA GLU A 722 5.39 -8.65 28.54
C GLU A 722 4.56 -9.28 27.42
N PHE A 723 3.79 -8.46 26.70
CA PHE A 723 3.06 -8.86 25.50
C PHE A 723 3.99 -9.44 24.43
N LEU A 724 5.15 -8.81 24.20
CA LEU A 724 6.19 -9.30 23.27
C LEU A 724 6.80 -10.65 23.71
N GLU A 725 6.99 -10.87 25.01
CA GLU A 725 7.43 -12.16 25.56
C GLU A 725 6.35 -13.26 25.45
N ALA A 726 5.05 -12.93 25.37
CA ALA A 726 4.00 -13.91 25.09
C ALA A 726 4.18 -14.61 23.73
N PHE A 727 4.45 -13.85 22.66
CA PHE A 727 4.63 -14.40 21.31
C PHE A 727 5.85 -15.32 21.19
N ARG A 728 6.84 -15.19 22.09
CA ARG A 728 7.98 -16.12 22.22
C ARG A 728 7.53 -17.54 22.56
N VAL A 729 6.48 -17.67 23.38
CA VAL A 729 6.01 -18.97 23.89
C VAL A 729 5.21 -19.68 22.80
N VAL A 730 4.30 -18.98 22.12
CA VAL A 730 3.48 -19.54 21.03
C VAL A 730 4.36 -20.15 19.94
N HIS A 731 5.33 -19.40 19.40
CA HIS A 731 6.22 -19.90 18.34
C HIS A 731 7.17 -21.04 18.81
N LYS A 732 7.39 -21.19 20.13
CA LYS A 732 8.12 -22.35 20.70
C LYS A 732 7.24 -23.61 20.82
N LEU A 733 5.91 -23.48 20.82
CA LEU A 733 4.99 -24.60 20.82
C LEU A 733 4.80 -25.14 19.40
N ASP A 734 4.51 -24.29 18.41
CA ASP A 734 4.44 -24.70 16.99
C ASP A 734 5.67 -25.49 16.53
N ASN A 735 6.87 -24.99 16.85
CA ASN A 735 8.14 -25.64 16.52
C ASN A 735 8.37 -26.96 17.28
N LYS A 736 7.73 -27.17 18.43
CA LYS A 736 7.78 -28.45 19.16
C LYS A 736 6.80 -29.46 18.59
N ASP A 737 5.58 -29.05 18.26
CA ASP A 737 4.55 -29.96 17.77
C ASP A 737 4.89 -30.47 16.36
N GLN A 738 5.55 -29.64 15.53
CA GLN A 738 6.16 -30.11 14.28
C GLN A 738 7.31 -31.12 14.50
N GLN A 739 8.12 -30.96 15.56
CA GLN A 739 9.20 -31.92 15.89
C GLN A 739 8.70 -33.19 16.60
N LEU A 740 7.52 -33.17 17.23
CA LEU A 740 6.89 -34.31 17.87
C LEU A 740 6.10 -35.16 16.87
N ASN A 741 5.32 -34.53 15.98
CA ASN A 741 4.66 -35.24 14.88
C ASN A 741 5.66 -35.89 13.91
N GLY A 742 6.83 -35.27 13.70
CA GLY A 742 7.94 -35.87 12.94
C GLY A 742 8.61 -37.09 13.59
N LYS A 743 8.09 -37.63 14.70
CA LYS A 743 8.69 -38.77 15.42
C LYS A 743 7.76 -39.96 15.72
N MET A 744 6.47 -39.92 15.35
CA MET A 744 5.57 -41.08 15.58
C MET A 744 5.40 -42.04 14.38
N ASP A 745 5.83 -41.67 13.17
CA ASP A 745 5.81 -42.55 12.00
C ASP A 745 7.13 -43.36 11.81
N GLY A 746 7.92 -43.54 12.88
CA GLY A 746 9.26 -44.13 12.83
C GLY A 746 9.38 -45.62 13.25
N GLU A 747 8.44 -46.16 14.02
CA GLU A 747 8.61 -47.47 14.69
C GLU A 747 7.54 -48.52 14.30
N LYS A 748 7.43 -48.81 13.00
CA LYS A 748 6.66 -49.97 12.49
C LYS A 748 7.27 -50.67 11.26
N TYR A 749 8.58 -50.95 11.27
CA TYR A 749 9.18 -52.01 10.42
C TYR A 749 10.49 -52.57 11.00
N SER A 750 10.38 -53.53 11.93
CA SER A 750 11.36 -54.57 12.28
C SER A 750 10.65 -55.70 12.99
#